data_AF-A0A921AXF5-F1
#
_entry.id   AF-A0A921AXF5-F1
#
_cell.length_a   1.000
_cell.length_b   1.000
_cell.length_c   1.000
_cell.angle_alpha   90.00
_cell.angle_beta   90.00
_cell.angle_gamma   90.00
#
_symmetry.space_group_name_H-M   'P 1'
#
loop_
_entity.id
_entity.type
_entity.pdbx_description
1 polymer ?
#
loop_
_entity_poly.entity_id
_entity_poly.type
_entity_poly.pdbx_seq_one_letter_code
_entity_poly.pdbx_strand_id
1 'polypeptide(L)'
;MEYHIRPDASHPTSDMSREWLLTNSLGDYSSGTVQGCNTRRYHGLLAVQTPSGRYMLLSSLEDSISVNGRVIPLSSRMHPGVVYPEGWRFIKEVTGDHDKVTFAFRLSGEGEEELTLYRTLILCRDSSRLIVRYALADTPAARELGPVRLVLRPLLNGRNINHLSSATSSAFSIHSLGIEYADYPGFFFQAGKDMPPLYMQISHPGLHRSSFASAPDWYFKVLYPVEKERGYDFSEDLFMPGEFTTNLEAGYPVWFSAGTSALSYAPETLWERHTATAPKPVFKEEILEHLRRENDRFLITTGGEAVVPAGYHWFGPWGRDTLIALPGLTFLSGRLKEGKAILRQIGGTVKNGLVPNLIGAGNGEPAFNSADASLWYMLAVHRLALAFPKEMPFIKRTCWPVMKNIIGHFAAGTMPDENGTMLVYADDEGLLHTGNAATQLTWMDASTDGLPVTPRHGCAVELNALWFDALTFARELAESFGEMPPAATALLPRLKKAFSRVFRPSEEDAALMGGGLYDTWHPEEEPGRHIRPNQIFAVAVPNSPLPQKMQAAVVKCVREHLLTPFGLRTLSPSDADYQPVCRGTQKERDKAYHQGTVWPWPAGAYMDAVIKTARTPKSVRDALNMLTPLFTSHLEEAGLGSMSEIFDGQEPHTPGGCIAQAWSSAEALRLLLLVKQYNTEEWKRWLETLQKNDRDIR
;
A
#
# COMPACT_ATOMS: atom_id res chain seq x y z
N MET A 1 18.82 2.80 1.77
CA MET A 1 18.00 2.15 2.79
C MET A 1 17.83 0.69 2.47
N GLU A 2 18.69 -0.10 3.09
CA GLU A 2 18.62 -1.55 3.22
C GLU A 2 18.24 -1.84 4.67
N TYR A 3 17.35 -2.80 4.94
CA TYR A 3 17.05 -3.23 6.30
C TYR A 3 17.86 -4.47 6.66
N HIS A 4 18.28 -4.56 7.92
CA HIS A 4 19.06 -5.67 8.48
C HIS A 4 18.37 -6.20 9.73
N ILE A 5 17.68 -7.33 9.62
CA ILE A 5 16.93 -7.92 10.72
C ILE A 5 17.64 -9.18 11.19
N ARG A 6 17.83 -9.31 12.50
CA ARG A 6 18.24 -10.57 13.14
C ARG A 6 17.02 -11.14 13.87
N PRO A 7 16.30 -12.09 13.26
CA PRO A 7 15.08 -12.61 13.86
C PRO A 7 15.41 -13.35 15.17
N ASP A 8 14.50 -13.28 16.13
CA ASP A 8 14.68 -13.94 17.42
C ASP A 8 14.51 -15.45 17.26
N ALA A 9 15.61 -16.19 17.46
CA ALA A 9 15.67 -17.65 17.40
C ALA A 9 15.25 -18.35 18.71
N SER A 10 14.67 -17.63 19.68
CA SER A 10 14.19 -18.21 20.95
C SER A 10 12.84 -18.93 20.81
N HIS A 11 11.95 -18.44 19.94
CA HIS A 11 10.62 -18.99 19.73
C HIS A 11 10.22 -18.89 18.26
N PRO A 12 9.51 -19.88 17.69
CA PRO A 12 9.11 -19.84 16.28
C PRO A 12 8.22 -18.65 15.91
N THR A 13 7.58 -18.00 16.89
CA THR A 13 6.59 -16.92 16.67
C THR A 13 7.01 -15.55 17.21
N SER A 14 8.26 -15.40 17.65
CA SER A 14 8.80 -14.17 18.23
C SER A 14 8.76 -12.96 17.28
N ASP A 15 8.89 -13.21 15.97
CA ASP A 15 9.07 -12.18 14.95
C ASP A 15 8.19 -12.39 13.71
N MET A 16 6.88 -12.34 13.94
CA MET A 16 5.86 -12.66 12.93
C MET A 16 5.10 -11.47 12.38
N SER A 17 5.32 -10.29 12.95
CA SER A 17 4.73 -9.03 12.50
C SER A 17 5.57 -8.34 11.41
N ARG A 18 6.88 -8.58 11.37
CA ARG A 18 7.79 -8.01 10.37
C ARG A 18 7.70 -8.78 9.06
N GLU A 19 7.20 -8.10 8.04
CA GLU A 19 6.87 -8.65 6.73
C GLU A 19 7.76 -7.98 5.66
N TRP A 20 8.34 -8.79 4.77
CA TRP A 20 9.02 -8.29 3.57
C TRP A 20 8.06 -8.36 2.37
N LEU A 21 8.28 -7.48 1.39
CA LEU A 21 7.47 -7.37 0.17
C LEU A 21 8.36 -7.08 -1.04
N LEU A 22 8.22 -7.88 -2.08
CA LEU A 22 8.72 -7.61 -3.43
C LEU A 22 7.54 -7.46 -4.38
N THR A 23 7.57 -6.47 -5.25
CA THR A 23 6.53 -6.23 -6.27
C THR A 23 7.17 -6.02 -7.64
N ASN A 24 6.39 -6.13 -8.71
CA ASN A 24 6.84 -5.81 -10.06
C ASN A 24 5.90 -4.84 -10.76
N SER A 25 6.23 -4.48 -12.01
CA SER A 25 5.42 -3.56 -12.81
C SER A 25 4.10 -4.16 -13.32
N LEU A 26 3.80 -5.43 -13.02
CA LEU A 26 2.58 -6.11 -13.45
C LEU A 26 1.53 -6.21 -12.34
N GLY A 27 1.89 -5.88 -11.10
CA GLY A 27 1.04 -6.06 -9.92
C GLY A 27 1.18 -7.42 -9.26
N ASP A 28 2.19 -8.20 -9.67
CA ASP A 28 2.58 -9.43 -8.99
C ASP A 28 3.34 -9.08 -7.71
N TYR A 29 3.34 -10.00 -6.76
CA TYR A 29 4.12 -9.83 -5.53
C TYR A 29 4.66 -11.15 -4.95
N SER A 30 5.70 -11.00 -4.14
CA SER A 30 6.23 -12.01 -3.23
C SER A 30 6.29 -11.41 -1.84
N SER A 31 5.81 -12.12 -0.81
CA SER A 31 5.78 -11.59 0.55
C SER A 31 5.75 -12.70 1.60
N GLY A 32 6.33 -12.43 2.77
CA GLY A 32 6.37 -13.34 3.90
C GLY A 32 6.96 -12.65 5.13
N THR A 33 7.18 -13.41 6.21
CA THR A 33 7.82 -12.86 7.42
C THR A 33 9.34 -13.02 7.36
N VAL A 34 10.04 -12.21 8.16
CA VAL A 34 11.49 -12.36 8.38
C VAL A 34 11.85 -13.65 9.13
N GLN A 35 10.93 -14.22 9.92
CA GLN A 35 11.09 -15.56 10.52
C GLN A 35 10.99 -16.70 9.48
N GLY A 36 10.67 -16.39 8.22
CA GLY A 36 10.57 -17.36 7.13
C GLY A 36 9.35 -18.29 7.25
N CYS A 37 8.28 -17.83 7.91
CA CYS A 37 7.04 -18.58 8.10
C CYS A 37 5.83 -17.76 7.64
N ASN A 38 4.96 -18.33 6.81
CA ASN A 38 3.75 -17.63 6.37
C ASN A 38 2.74 -17.54 7.52
N THR A 39 2.25 -16.33 7.82
CA THR A 39 1.30 -16.07 8.92
C THR A 39 -0.07 -15.57 8.43
N ARG A 40 -0.12 -15.11 7.18
CA ARG A 40 -1.32 -14.65 6.47
C ARG A 40 -1.59 -15.51 5.24
N ARG A 41 -2.86 -15.61 4.82
CA ARG A 41 -3.24 -16.26 3.56
C ARG A 41 -2.67 -15.57 2.32
N TYR A 42 -2.24 -14.31 2.49
CA TYR A 42 -1.65 -13.48 1.45
C TYR A 42 -0.14 -13.67 1.30
N HIS A 43 0.54 -14.29 2.27
CA HIS A 43 1.97 -14.58 2.15
C HIS A 43 2.20 -15.69 1.13
N GLY A 44 3.22 -15.49 0.31
CA GLY A 44 3.70 -16.49 -0.62
C GLY A 44 4.79 -15.96 -1.53
N LEU A 45 5.41 -16.87 -2.28
CA LEU A 45 6.57 -16.57 -3.10
C LEU A 45 6.21 -16.05 -4.50
N LEU A 46 5.03 -16.38 -5.03
CA LEU A 46 4.57 -15.82 -6.31
C LEU A 46 3.04 -15.72 -6.35
N ALA A 47 2.54 -14.50 -6.15
CA ALA A 47 1.17 -14.11 -6.45
C ALA A 47 1.14 -13.33 -7.76
N VAL A 48 0.30 -13.74 -8.70
CA VAL A 48 0.22 -13.17 -10.05
C VAL A 48 -1.06 -12.38 -10.25
N GLN A 49 -0.94 -11.15 -10.74
CA GLN A 49 -2.06 -10.32 -11.16
C GLN A 49 -2.58 -10.77 -12.52
N THR A 50 -3.89 -10.98 -12.59
CA THR A 50 -4.60 -11.30 -13.84
C THR A 50 -5.80 -10.36 -14.02
N PRO A 51 -6.46 -10.36 -15.18
CA PRO A 51 -7.72 -9.63 -15.36
C PRO A 51 -8.89 -10.14 -14.49
N SER A 52 -8.79 -11.30 -13.85
CA SER A 52 -9.84 -11.85 -12.97
C SER A 52 -9.47 -11.81 -11.49
N GLY A 53 -8.38 -11.09 -11.15
CA GLY A 53 -7.88 -10.94 -9.79
C GLY A 53 -6.46 -11.46 -9.61
N ARG A 54 -6.00 -11.49 -8.35
CA ARG A 54 -4.68 -11.99 -7.97
C ARG A 54 -4.76 -13.44 -7.53
N TYR A 55 -3.82 -14.24 -8.01
CA TYR A 55 -3.76 -15.66 -7.73
C TYR A 55 -2.41 -16.07 -7.14
N MET A 56 -2.45 -16.77 -6.00
CA MET A 56 -1.28 -17.39 -5.40
C MET A 56 -0.94 -18.67 -6.18
N LEU A 57 0.23 -18.69 -6.83
CA LEU A 57 0.70 -19.85 -7.60
C LEU A 57 1.71 -20.67 -6.80
N LEU A 58 2.62 -19.99 -6.10
CA LEU A 58 3.65 -20.61 -5.26
C LEU A 58 3.54 -20.06 -3.84
N SER A 59 3.08 -20.89 -2.90
CA SER A 59 2.97 -20.53 -1.48
C SER A 59 4.33 -20.47 -0.82
N SER A 60 5.13 -21.53 -0.93
CA SER A 60 6.44 -21.60 -0.28
C SER A 60 7.33 -22.65 -0.95
N LEU A 61 8.62 -22.65 -0.60
CA LEU A 61 9.54 -23.74 -0.89
C LEU A 61 9.86 -24.45 0.43
N GLU A 62 9.64 -25.77 0.48
CA GLU A 62 10.28 -26.59 1.50
C GLU A 62 11.69 -26.95 1.02
N ASP A 63 12.67 -26.27 1.57
CA ASP A 63 14.08 -26.45 1.26
C ASP A 63 14.89 -26.99 2.45
N SER A 64 15.88 -27.81 2.13
CA SER A 64 16.82 -28.37 3.11
C SER A 64 18.19 -28.65 2.48
N ILE A 65 19.23 -28.60 3.30
CA ILE A 65 20.61 -28.84 2.88
C ILE A 65 21.28 -29.89 3.76
N SER A 66 22.06 -30.79 3.17
CA SER A 66 22.79 -31.84 3.88
C SER A 66 24.24 -31.46 4.10
N VAL A 67 24.62 -31.17 5.35
CA VAL A 67 25.98 -30.76 5.74
C VAL A 67 26.49 -31.74 6.80
N ASN A 68 27.66 -32.34 6.58
CA ASN A 68 28.30 -33.27 7.53
C ASN A 68 27.36 -34.39 8.02
N GLY A 69 26.52 -34.93 7.13
CA GLY A 69 25.55 -35.98 7.45
C GLY A 69 24.28 -35.52 8.19
N ARG A 70 24.13 -34.22 8.48
CA ARG A 70 22.93 -33.62 9.07
C ARG A 70 22.09 -32.94 8.00
N VAL A 71 20.77 -33.13 8.06
CA VAL A 71 19.82 -32.40 7.20
C VAL A 71 19.34 -31.17 7.95
N ILE A 72 19.65 -29.99 7.41
CA ILE A 72 19.31 -28.69 7.98
C ILE A 72 18.13 -28.12 7.19
N PRO A 73 16.95 -27.89 7.81
CA PRO A 73 15.84 -27.23 7.14
C PRO A 73 16.13 -25.73 6.95
N LEU A 74 15.68 -25.17 5.82
CA LEU A 74 15.82 -23.75 5.47
C LEU A 74 14.44 -23.04 5.36
N SER A 75 13.36 -23.77 5.65
CA SER A 75 11.97 -23.32 5.57
C SER A 75 11.24 -23.57 6.89
N SER A 76 10.21 -22.78 7.14
CA SER A 76 9.35 -22.91 8.32
C SER A 76 7.89 -22.88 7.93
N ARG A 77 7.07 -23.71 8.57
CA ARG A 77 5.60 -23.69 8.39
C ARG A 77 4.91 -24.05 9.69
N MET A 78 3.74 -23.43 9.92
CA MET A 78 2.89 -23.76 11.05
C MET A 78 1.90 -24.86 10.71
N HIS A 79 1.81 -25.83 11.61
CA HIS A 79 0.80 -26.86 11.66
C HIS A 79 0.15 -26.87 13.06
N PRO A 80 -0.98 -27.58 13.27
CA PRO A 80 -1.59 -27.69 14.59
C PRO A 80 -0.60 -28.21 15.65
N GLY A 81 -0.24 -27.34 16.59
CA GLY A 81 0.62 -27.68 17.73
C GLY A 81 2.13 -27.77 17.41
N VAL A 82 2.58 -27.49 16.19
CA VAL A 82 3.99 -27.62 15.81
C VAL A 82 4.37 -26.66 14.68
N VAL A 83 5.60 -26.16 14.71
CA VAL A 83 6.24 -25.53 13.56
C VAL A 83 7.21 -26.52 12.94
N TYR A 84 6.93 -26.93 11.71
CA TYR A 84 7.74 -27.91 10.98
C TYR A 84 7.70 -27.63 9.47
N PRO A 85 8.86 -27.62 8.78
CA PRO A 85 10.22 -27.73 9.33
C PRO A 85 10.61 -26.53 10.20
N GLU A 86 11.73 -26.64 10.91
CA GLU A 86 12.19 -25.63 11.88
C GLU A 86 13.31 -24.72 11.31
N GLY A 87 13.21 -24.31 10.05
CA GLY A 87 14.23 -23.49 9.39
C GLY A 87 14.50 -22.16 10.08
N TRP A 88 13.53 -21.63 10.82
CA TRP A 88 13.60 -20.41 11.61
C TRP A 88 14.75 -20.43 12.63
N ARG A 89 15.13 -21.60 13.14
CA ARG A 89 16.26 -21.77 14.08
C ARG A 89 17.62 -21.45 13.46
N PHE A 90 17.70 -21.54 12.14
CA PHE A 90 18.95 -21.41 11.39
C PHE A 90 19.10 -20.03 10.73
N ILE A 91 18.06 -19.19 10.73
CA ILE A 91 18.13 -17.83 10.18
C ILE A 91 19.01 -16.98 11.10
N LYS A 92 20.14 -16.51 10.57
CA LYS A 92 21.08 -15.61 11.25
C LYS A 92 20.68 -14.15 11.03
N GLU A 93 20.28 -13.83 9.81
CA GLU A 93 20.01 -12.47 9.37
C GLU A 93 19.10 -12.49 8.15
N VAL A 94 18.23 -11.49 8.05
CA VAL A 94 17.44 -11.17 6.86
C VAL A 94 17.81 -9.76 6.44
N THR A 95 18.32 -9.61 5.22
CA THR A 95 18.57 -8.29 4.64
C THR A 95 17.68 -8.06 3.44
N GLY A 96 17.31 -6.82 3.16
CA GLY A 96 16.53 -6.53 1.97
C GLY A 96 16.40 -5.06 1.65
N ASP A 97 15.98 -4.82 0.42
CA ASP A 97 15.73 -3.51 -0.15
C ASP A 97 14.48 -3.58 -1.07
N HIS A 98 14.29 -2.59 -1.94
CA HIS A 98 13.16 -2.57 -2.86
C HIS A 98 13.23 -3.64 -3.97
N ASP A 99 14.38 -4.25 -4.19
CA ASP A 99 14.68 -5.09 -5.35
C ASP A 99 14.94 -6.56 -4.98
N LYS A 100 15.34 -6.85 -3.74
CA LYS A 100 15.63 -8.21 -3.27
C LYS A 100 15.42 -8.38 -1.76
N VAL A 101 15.25 -9.63 -1.35
CA VAL A 101 15.35 -10.07 0.07
C VAL A 101 16.30 -11.25 0.17
N THR A 102 17.20 -11.24 1.16
CA THR A 102 18.21 -12.29 1.42
C THR A 102 18.02 -12.85 2.81
N PHE A 103 17.91 -14.17 2.90
CA PHE A 103 18.00 -14.91 4.16
C PHE A 103 19.39 -15.53 4.27
N ALA A 104 20.11 -15.21 5.34
CA ALA A 104 21.36 -15.86 5.71
C ALA A 104 21.09 -16.96 6.74
N PHE A 105 21.48 -18.19 6.41
CA PHE A 105 21.32 -19.35 7.27
C PHE A 105 22.67 -19.82 7.80
N ARG A 106 22.77 -20.04 9.12
CA ARG A 106 23.92 -20.70 9.74
C ARG A 106 23.77 -22.21 9.56
N LEU A 107 24.77 -22.84 8.94
CA LEU A 107 24.81 -24.28 8.69
C LEU A 107 25.76 -25.05 9.63
N SER A 108 26.59 -24.33 10.36
CA SER A 108 27.57 -24.85 11.31
C SER A 108 26.99 -24.94 12.72
N GLY A 109 27.50 -25.87 13.53
CA GLY A 109 27.19 -25.96 14.96
C GLY A 109 27.87 -24.86 15.78
N GLU A 110 27.47 -24.74 17.06
CA GLU A 110 28.16 -23.85 17.99
C GLU A 110 29.63 -24.27 18.17
N GLY A 111 30.55 -23.31 18.00
CA GLY A 111 31.99 -23.55 18.14
C GLY A 111 32.69 -24.12 16.90
N GLU A 112 31.96 -24.43 15.82
CA GLU A 112 32.52 -24.78 14.51
C GLU A 112 32.86 -23.50 13.69
N GLU A 113 33.70 -23.63 12.66
CA GLU A 113 33.94 -22.54 11.72
C GLU A 113 32.65 -22.17 10.97
N GLU A 114 32.38 -20.87 10.81
CA GLU A 114 31.07 -20.40 10.37
C GLU A 114 30.79 -20.73 8.89
N LEU A 115 29.95 -21.72 8.67
CA LEU A 115 29.32 -22.00 7.37
C LEU A 115 27.99 -21.25 7.25
N THR A 116 27.88 -20.39 6.23
CA THR A 116 26.66 -19.62 5.94
C THR A 116 26.14 -19.90 4.52
N LEU A 117 24.83 -20.10 4.39
CA LEU A 117 24.11 -20.14 3.12
C LEU A 117 23.25 -18.90 2.96
N TYR A 118 23.29 -18.30 1.78
CA TYR A 118 22.41 -17.21 1.37
C TYR A 118 21.33 -17.73 0.45
N ARG A 119 20.06 -17.45 0.80
CA ARG A 119 18.89 -17.59 -0.08
C ARG A 119 18.39 -16.20 -0.43
N THR A 120 18.65 -15.74 -1.65
CA THR A 120 18.22 -14.40 -2.11
C THR A 120 17.11 -14.53 -3.15
N LEU A 121 16.06 -13.72 -2.99
CA LEU A 121 14.89 -13.69 -3.85
C LEU A 121 14.84 -12.36 -4.60
N ILE A 122 14.50 -12.41 -5.89
CA ILE A 122 14.07 -11.25 -6.68
C ILE A 122 12.78 -11.58 -7.42
N LEU A 123 11.93 -10.59 -7.60
CA LEU A 123 10.78 -10.65 -8.50
C LEU A 123 11.10 -9.82 -9.74
N CYS A 124 11.15 -10.47 -10.91
CA CYS A 124 11.49 -9.80 -12.18
C CYS A 124 10.54 -8.64 -12.46
N ARG A 125 11.08 -7.47 -12.82
CA ARG A 125 10.30 -6.23 -12.96
C ARG A 125 9.23 -6.29 -14.04
N ASP A 126 9.51 -6.97 -15.15
CA ASP A 126 8.75 -6.94 -16.40
C ASP A 126 8.13 -8.30 -16.78
N SER A 127 8.22 -9.28 -15.89
CA SER A 127 7.63 -10.60 -16.10
C SER A 127 7.14 -11.19 -14.77
N SER A 128 6.09 -12.01 -14.83
CA SER A 128 5.58 -12.76 -13.68
C SER A 128 6.50 -13.93 -13.36
N ARG A 129 7.67 -13.60 -12.80
CA ARG A 129 8.74 -14.54 -12.52
C ARG A 129 9.52 -14.18 -11.27
N LEU A 130 9.60 -15.14 -10.36
CA LEU A 130 10.50 -15.15 -9.22
C LEU A 130 11.80 -15.87 -9.60
N ILE A 131 12.94 -15.33 -9.15
CA ILE A 131 14.23 -16.01 -9.14
C ILE A 131 14.70 -16.14 -7.69
N VAL A 132 15.10 -17.35 -7.31
CA VAL A 132 15.69 -17.66 -6.00
C VAL A 132 17.09 -18.18 -6.22
N ARG A 133 18.07 -17.54 -5.58
CA ARG A 133 19.49 -17.90 -5.64
C ARG A 133 19.92 -18.50 -4.31
N TYR A 134 20.47 -19.71 -4.34
CA TYR A 134 21.13 -20.36 -3.20
C TYR A 134 22.64 -20.32 -3.42
N ALA A 135 23.38 -19.80 -2.44
CA ALA A 135 24.84 -19.71 -2.52
C ALA A 135 25.48 -19.89 -1.14
N LEU A 136 26.58 -20.65 -1.07
CA LEU A 136 27.43 -20.68 0.12
C LEU A 136 28.29 -19.40 0.17
N ALA A 137 28.52 -18.90 1.39
CA ALA A 137 29.52 -17.87 1.63
C ALA A 137 30.89 -18.36 1.18
N ASP A 138 31.62 -17.54 0.41
CA ASP A 138 32.94 -17.90 -0.11
C ASP A 138 34.02 -17.79 0.98
N THR A 139 34.11 -18.83 1.80
CA THR A 139 35.03 -18.94 2.94
C THR A 139 35.92 -20.19 2.80
N PRO A 140 37.09 -20.24 3.45
CA PRO A 140 37.92 -21.45 3.47
C PRO A 140 37.14 -22.70 3.89
N ALA A 141 36.40 -22.64 5.00
CA ALA A 141 35.53 -23.74 5.44
C ALA A 141 34.52 -24.19 4.37
N ALA A 142 33.85 -23.26 3.67
CA ALA A 142 32.88 -23.61 2.64
C ALA A 142 33.54 -24.26 1.41
N ARG A 143 34.79 -23.88 1.08
CA ARG A 143 35.56 -24.50 -0.01
C ARG A 143 36.04 -25.89 0.37
N GLU A 144 36.40 -26.12 1.64
CA GLU A 144 36.81 -27.43 2.15
C GLU A 144 35.63 -28.42 2.29
N LEU A 145 34.42 -27.93 2.52
CA LEU A 145 33.19 -28.72 2.64
C LEU A 145 32.88 -29.53 1.36
N GLY A 146 33.24 -29.01 0.18
CA GLY A 146 32.91 -29.60 -1.11
C GLY A 146 31.41 -29.55 -1.44
N PRO A 147 30.95 -30.33 -2.44
CA PRO A 147 29.55 -30.35 -2.86
C PRO A 147 28.62 -30.91 -1.78
N VAL A 148 27.56 -30.16 -1.46
CA VAL A 148 26.53 -30.56 -0.49
C VAL A 148 25.17 -30.70 -1.14
N ARG A 149 24.37 -31.67 -0.69
CA ARG A 149 23.05 -31.96 -1.27
C ARG A 149 22.03 -30.90 -0.86
N LEU A 150 21.41 -30.24 -1.83
CA LEU A 150 20.28 -29.32 -1.68
C LEU A 150 19.00 -29.99 -2.22
N VAL A 151 17.93 -29.95 -1.44
CA VAL A 151 16.61 -30.47 -1.82
C VAL A 151 15.58 -29.35 -1.75
N LEU A 152 14.78 -29.18 -2.81
CA LEU A 152 13.73 -28.16 -2.91
C LEU A 152 12.38 -28.82 -3.27
N ARG A 153 11.34 -28.61 -2.45
CA ARG A 153 9.96 -29.05 -2.74
C ARG A 153 9.03 -27.84 -2.83
N PRO A 154 8.56 -27.45 -4.01
CA PRO A 154 7.61 -26.35 -4.15
C PRO A 154 6.24 -26.75 -3.61
N LEU A 155 5.61 -25.82 -2.88
CA LEU A 155 4.25 -25.99 -2.36
C LEU A 155 3.30 -25.03 -3.09
N LEU A 156 2.32 -25.61 -3.78
CA LEU A 156 1.42 -24.96 -4.73
C LEU A 156 -0.02 -24.98 -4.20
N ASN A 157 -0.84 -24.03 -4.63
CA ASN A 157 -2.27 -24.00 -4.32
C ASN A 157 -3.12 -23.44 -5.47
N GLY A 158 -2.57 -22.56 -6.33
CA GLY A 158 -3.23 -22.12 -7.57
C GLY A 158 -4.60 -21.50 -7.32
N ARG A 159 -4.69 -20.61 -6.33
CA ARG A 159 -5.96 -20.08 -5.80
C ARG A 159 -6.01 -18.56 -5.81
N ASN A 160 -7.22 -17.99 -5.80
CA ASN A 160 -7.37 -16.55 -5.57
C ASN A 160 -6.86 -16.21 -4.15
N ILE A 161 -6.15 -15.09 -4.01
CA ILE A 161 -5.51 -14.71 -2.74
C ILE A 161 -6.51 -14.48 -1.58
N ASN A 162 -7.80 -14.24 -1.89
CA ASN A 162 -8.85 -13.99 -0.91
C ASN A 162 -9.51 -15.26 -0.35
N HIS A 163 -9.14 -16.43 -0.84
CA HIS A 163 -9.66 -17.72 -0.41
C HIS A 163 -8.51 -18.64 0.02
N LEU A 164 -8.84 -19.73 0.71
CA LEU A 164 -7.93 -20.84 0.97
C LEU A 164 -8.42 -22.07 0.23
N SER A 165 -7.50 -22.98 -0.06
CA SER A 165 -7.79 -24.25 -0.71
C SER A 165 -7.67 -25.44 0.25
N SER A 166 -8.32 -26.53 -0.10
CA SER A 166 -8.20 -27.82 0.58
C SER A 166 -7.80 -28.89 -0.42
N ALA A 167 -7.26 -30.00 0.07
CA ALA A 167 -6.86 -31.10 -0.78
C ALA A 167 -8.05 -31.60 -1.62
N THR A 168 -7.79 -31.86 -2.90
CA THR A 168 -8.78 -32.40 -3.82
C THR A 168 -8.40 -33.80 -4.27
N SER A 169 -9.41 -34.62 -4.59
CA SER A 169 -9.21 -35.95 -5.18
C SER A 169 -8.90 -35.90 -6.68
N SER A 170 -8.94 -34.72 -7.30
CA SER A 170 -8.67 -34.52 -8.71
C SER A 170 -7.17 -34.71 -8.98
N ALA A 171 -6.85 -35.53 -9.99
CA ALA A 171 -5.46 -35.67 -10.42
C ALA A 171 -5.00 -34.37 -11.07
N PHE A 172 -3.98 -33.73 -10.48
CA PHE A 172 -3.28 -32.63 -11.15
C PHE A 172 -2.31 -33.20 -12.18
N SER A 173 -2.35 -32.66 -13.41
CA SER A 173 -1.39 -33.00 -14.44
C SER A 173 -0.07 -32.26 -14.18
N ILE A 174 0.97 -33.01 -13.86
CA ILE A 174 2.34 -32.50 -13.76
C ILE A 174 3.07 -32.94 -15.02
N HIS A 175 3.59 -31.97 -15.78
CA HIS A 175 4.35 -32.25 -16.99
C HIS A 175 5.82 -31.96 -16.73
N SER A 176 6.63 -33.01 -16.55
CA SER A 176 8.08 -32.87 -16.38
C SER A 176 8.71 -32.24 -17.63
N LEU A 177 9.53 -31.22 -17.41
CA LEU A 177 10.32 -30.56 -18.44
C LEU A 177 11.74 -31.15 -18.37
N GLY A 178 12.05 -32.04 -19.32
CA GLY A 178 13.42 -32.54 -19.52
C GLY A 178 14.24 -31.60 -20.40
N ILE A 179 15.57 -31.80 -20.42
CA ILE A 179 16.51 -31.04 -21.29
C ILE A 179 16.18 -31.21 -22.79
N GLU A 180 15.38 -32.22 -23.16
CA GLU A 180 14.96 -32.48 -24.54
C GLU A 180 13.81 -31.57 -25.02
N TYR A 181 13.12 -30.88 -24.11
CA TYR A 181 11.95 -30.03 -24.42
C TYR A 181 12.08 -28.58 -23.95
N ALA A 182 13.08 -28.27 -23.12
CA ALA A 182 13.43 -26.92 -22.66
C ALA A 182 14.91 -26.85 -22.28
N ASP A 183 15.57 -25.69 -22.44
CA ASP A 183 16.99 -25.51 -22.09
C ASP A 183 17.32 -25.73 -20.59
N TYR A 184 16.29 -25.79 -19.72
CA TYR A 184 16.42 -25.95 -18.27
C TYR A 184 15.44 -26.99 -17.71
N PRO A 185 15.89 -27.95 -16.87
CA PRO A 185 15.04 -28.99 -16.29
C PRO A 185 14.03 -28.41 -15.29
N GLY A 186 12.88 -29.07 -15.16
CA GLY A 186 11.80 -28.58 -14.32
C GLY A 186 10.48 -29.31 -14.46
N PHE A 187 9.39 -28.62 -14.17
CA PHE A 187 8.05 -29.06 -14.50
C PHE A 187 7.14 -27.88 -14.86
N PHE A 188 6.05 -28.22 -15.53
CA PHE A 188 4.90 -27.37 -15.78
C PHE A 188 3.71 -27.85 -14.94
N PHE A 189 2.98 -26.90 -14.36
CA PHE A 189 1.76 -27.11 -13.59
C PHE A 189 0.72 -26.03 -13.95
N GLN A 190 -0.55 -26.43 -14.01
CA GLN A 190 -1.65 -25.48 -14.16
C GLN A 190 -2.85 -26.01 -13.38
N ALA A 191 -3.28 -25.27 -12.35
CA ALA A 191 -4.35 -25.70 -11.44
C ALA A 191 -5.72 -25.82 -12.13
N GLY A 192 -5.97 -25.02 -13.17
CA GLY A 192 -7.18 -25.04 -13.96
C GLY A 192 -7.01 -24.23 -15.25
N LYS A 193 -7.88 -24.43 -16.24
CA LYS A 193 -7.74 -23.79 -17.57
C LYS A 193 -7.70 -22.26 -17.52
N ASP A 194 -8.40 -21.67 -16.55
CA ASP A 194 -8.50 -20.22 -16.36
C ASP A 194 -7.42 -19.66 -15.43
N MET A 195 -6.56 -20.52 -14.89
CA MET A 195 -5.44 -20.13 -14.03
C MET A 195 -4.18 -19.90 -14.85
N PRO A 196 -3.32 -18.94 -14.48
CA PRO A 196 -2.02 -18.81 -15.10
C PRO A 196 -1.23 -20.13 -15.01
N PRO A 197 -0.55 -20.55 -16.09
CA PRO A 197 0.38 -21.67 -16.02
C PRO A 197 1.55 -21.33 -15.10
N LEU A 198 2.18 -22.35 -14.54
CA LEU A 198 3.36 -22.24 -13.69
C LEU A 198 4.47 -23.14 -14.22
N TYR A 199 5.61 -22.54 -14.52
CA TYR A 199 6.83 -23.20 -14.92
C TYR A 199 7.84 -23.06 -13.79
N MET A 200 8.29 -24.21 -13.27
CA MET A 200 9.26 -24.30 -12.18
C MET A 200 10.52 -24.96 -12.72
N GLN A 201 11.62 -24.21 -12.79
CA GLN A 201 12.84 -24.65 -13.46
C GLN A 201 14.08 -24.33 -12.62
N ILE A 202 15.13 -25.13 -12.79
CA ILE A 202 16.39 -25.00 -12.05
C ILE A 202 17.58 -24.85 -13.02
N SER A 203 18.55 -24.02 -12.65
CA SER A 203 19.82 -23.82 -13.36
C SER A 203 21.00 -23.96 -12.39
N HIS A 204 22.00 -24.74 -12.78
CA HIS A 204 23.28 -24.88 -12.11
C HIS A 204 24.30 -25.49 -13.11
N PRO A 205 25.58 -25.06 -13.13
CA PRO A 205 26.57 -25.50 -14.12
C PRO A 205 26.79 -27.03 -14.22
N GLY A 206 26.45 -27.77 -13.17
CA GLY A 206 26.56 -29.24 -13.10
C GLY A 206 25.24 -30.02 -13.14
N LEU A 207 24.12 -29.45 -13.60
CA LEU A 207 22.83 -30.17 -13.61
C LEU A 207 22.84 -31.39 -14.54
N HIS A 208 22.46 -32.54 -14.00
CA HIS A 208 22.12 -33.73 -14.78
C HIS A 208 20.65 -33.70 -15.25
N ARG A 209 20.34 -34.46 -16.31
CA ARG A 209 19.01 -34.53 -16.98
C ARG A 209 17.82 -34.86 -16.06
N SER A 210 18.04 -35.35 -14.84
CA SER A 210 17.04 -35.86 -13.89
C SER A 210 16.84 -34.99 -12.63
N SER A 211 17.02 -33.66 -12.75
CA SER A 211 17.06 -32.77 -11.58
C SER A 211 15.71 -32.53 -10.88
N PHE A 212 14.60 -33.00 -11.47
CA PHE A 212 13.27 -33.04 -10.85
C PHE A 212 12.74 -34.47 -10.84
N ALA A 213 12.31 -34.94 -9.68
CA ALA A 213 11.61 -36.20 -9.50
C ALA A 213 10.15 -35.93 -9.13
N SER A 214 9.21 -36.38 -9.95
CA SER A 214 7.78 -36.28 -9.63
C SER A 214 7.45 -37.19 -8.46
N ALA A 215 6.86 -36.62 -7.41
CA ALA A 215 6.43 -37.31 -6.20
C ALA A 215 5.25 -36.52 -5.62
N PRO A 216 4.09 -36.51 -6.30
CA PRO A 216 2.96 -35.68 -5.89
C PRO A 216 2.43 -36.10 -4.51
N ASP A 217 2.29 -35.14 -3.61
CA ASP A 217 1.76 -35.33 -2.26
C ASP A 217 1.03 -34.07 -1.76
N TRP A 218 0.34 -34.19 -0.63
CA TRP A 218 -0.38 -33.10 0.02
C TRP A 218 0.16 -32.81 1.41
N TYR A 219 0.39 -31.53 1.66
CA TYR A 219 0.79 -31.01 2.95
C TYR A 219 -0.44 -30.44 3.63
N PHE A 220 -0.96 -31.16 4.63
CA PHE A 220 -2.24 -30.84 5.25
C PHE A 220 -2.11 -29.80 6.38
N LYS A 221 -3.16 -29.00 6.54
CA LYS A 221 -3.36 -28.10 7.70
C LYS A 221 -2.18 -27.15 7.94
N VAL A 222 -1.75 -26.44 6.91
CA VAL A 222 -0.89 -25.26 7.07
C VAL A 222 -1.72 -24.13 7.67
N LEU A 223 -1.23 -23.51 8.74
CA LEU A 223 -1.99 -22.53 9.51
C LEU A 223 -1.51 -21.08 9.29
N TYR A 224 -2.46 -20.16 9.20
CA TYR A 224 -2.26 -18.71 9.10
C TYR A 224 -2.79 -18.00 10.35
N PRO A 225 -2.00 -17.88 11.44
CA PRO A 225 -2.46 -17.34 12.72
C PRO A 225 -3.09 -15.94 12.63
N VAL A 226 -2.56 -15.06 11.79
CA VAL A 226 -3.09 -13.70 11.64
C VAL A 226 -4.50 -13.73 11.03
N GLU A 227 -4.78 -14.65 10.11
CA GLU A 227 -6.15 -14.78 9.57
C GLU A 227 -7.12 -15.39 10.58
N LYS A 228 -6.64 -16.27 11.46
CA LYS A 228 -7.43 -16.79 12.58
C LYS A 228 -7.86 -15.68 13.52
N GLU A 229 -6.93 -14.80 13.91
CA GLU A 229 -7.21 -13.62 14.74
C GLU A 229 -8.20 -12.66 14.07
N ARG A 230 -8.14 -12.55 12.73
CA ARG A 230 -9.05 -11.73 11.94
C ARG A 230 -10.44 -12.33 11.73
N GLY A 231 -10.67 -13.55 12.20
CA GLY A 231 -11.94 -14.27 12.07
C GLY A 231 -12.17 -14.87 10.68
N TYR A 232 -11.13 -15.13 9.90
CA TYR A 232 -11.21 -15.73 8.57
C TYR A 232 -10.78 -17.19 8.57
N ASP A 233 -11.01 -17.87 7.44
CA ASP A 233 -10.39 -19.16 7.15
C ASP A 233 -8.86 -19.04 7.27
N PHE A 234 -8.27 -19.98 8.01
CA PHE A 234 -6.86 -19.92 8.41
C PHE A 234 -6.11 -21.25 8.25
N SER A 235 -6.76 -22.29 7.75
CA SER A 235 -6.16 -23.60 7.51
C SER A 235 -6.22 -23.92 6.02
N GLU A 236 -5.08 -24.28 5.42
CA GLU A 236 -4.95 -24.61 4.01
C GLU A 236 -4.18 -25.92 3.82
N ASP A 237 -4.52 -26.67 2.77
CA ASP A 237 -3.71 -27.79 2.30
C ASP A 237 -2.93 -27.37 1.06
N LEU A 238 -1.65 -27.73 0.98
CA LEU A 238 -0.77 -27.35 -0.13
C LEU A 238 -0.34 -28.58 -0.94
N PHE A 239 -0.36 -28.46 -2.26
CA PHE A 239 0.06 -29.51 -3.16
C PHE A 239 1.57 -29.45 -3.42
N MET A 240 2.26 -30.58 -3.24
CA MET A 240 3.69 -30.74 -3.52
C MET A 240 3.85 -31.64 -4.74
N PRO A 241 4.26 -31.15 -5.92
CA PRO A 241 4.29 -31.95 -7.15
C PRO A 241 5.47 -32.92 -7.25
N GLY A 242 6.53 -32.69 -6.48
CA GLY A 242 7.77 -33.45 -6.49
C GLY A 242 8.92 -32.65 -5.92
N GLU A 243 10.13 -33.19 -6.05
CA GLU A 243 11.34 -32.58 -5.48
C GLU A 243 12.42 -32.35 -6.52
N PHE A 244 13.15 -31.25 -6.35
CA PHE A 244 14.42 -31.00 -7.02
C PHE A 244 15.55 -31.44 -6.09
N THR A 245 16.48 -32.23 -6.62
CA THR A 245 17.72 -32.60 -5.91
C THR A 245 18.92 -32.18 -6.75
N THR A 246 19.81 -31.41 -6.15
CA THR A 246 21.07 -30.99 -6.78
C THR A 246 22.18 -30.87 -5.72
N ASN A 247 23.41 -30.64 -6.17
CA ASN A 247 24.51 -30.25 -5.30
C ASN A 247 24.68 -28.73 -5.33
N LEU A 248 25.08 -28.17 -4.20
CA LEU A 248 25.51 -26.79 -4.01
C LEU A 248 26.98 -26.80 -3.58
N GLU A 249 27.80 -25.94 -4.17
CA GLU A 249 29.23 -25.86 -3.88
C GLU A 249 29.66 -24.38 -3.79
N ALA A 250 30.71 -24.10 -3.01
CA ALA A 250 31.28 -22.75 -2.95
C ALA A 250 31.70 -22.26 -4.35
N GLY A 251 31.30 -21.03 -4.70
CA GLY A 251 31.54 -20.46 -6.03
C GLY A 251 30.54 -20.86 -7.12
N TYR A 252 29.71 -21.89 -6.90
CA TYR A 252 28.72 -22.40 -7.86
C TYR A 252 27.29 -22.29 -7.31
N PRO A 253 26.63 -21.13 -7.45
CA PRO A 253 25.27 -20.94 -6.94
C PRO A 253 24.25 -21.78 -7.71
N VAL A 254 23.19 -22.19 -7.00
CA VAL A 254 22.01 -22.82 -7.60
C VAL A 254 20.93 -21.76 -7.81
N TRP A 255 20.34 -21.75 -8.99
CA TRP A 255 19.27 -20.83 -9.36
C TRP A 255 17.97 -21.58 -9.59
N PHE A 256 16.93 -21.11 -8.93
CA PHE A 256 15.59 -21.64 -9.05
C PHE A 256 14.65 -20.57 -9.58
N SER A 257 13.80 -20.92 -10.54
CA SER A 257 12.84 -20.00 -11.14
C SER A 257 11.42 -20.54 -11.06
N ALA A 258 10.51 -19.64 -10.73
CA ALA A 258 9.07 -19.86 -10.80
C ALA A 258 8.46 -18.75 -11.66
N GLY A 259 7.73 -19.08 -12.72
CA GLY A 259 7.08 -18.05 -13.54
C GLY A 259 5.98 -18.55 -14.44
N THR A 260 5.24 -17.62 -15.07
CA THR A 260 4.08 -17.95 -15.92
C THR A 260 4.43 -18.28 -17.37
N SER A 261 5.72 -18.37 -17.68
CA SER A 261 6.26 -18.80 -18.97
C SER A 261 7.44 -19.73 -18.76
N ALA A 262 7.88 -20.47 -19.79
CA ALA A 262 9.16 -21.18 -19.71
C ALA A 262 10.33 -20.18 -19.69
N LEU A 263 11.44 -20.55 -19.04
CA LEU A 263 12.68 -19.78 -19.08
C LEU A 263 13.18 -19.66 -20.52
N SER A 264 13.36 -18.42 -20.97
CA SER A 264 13.96 -18.09 -22.28
C SER A 264 15.43 -17.66 -22.18
N TYR A 265 15.90 -17.38 -20.95
CA TYR A 265 17.26 -16.93 -20.66
C TYR A 265 17.76 -17.62 -19.39
N ALA A 266 19.07 -17.67 -19.21
CA ALA A 266 19.68 -18.12 -17.96
C ALA A 266 19.18 -17.25 -16.78
N PRO A 267 18.81 -17.83 -15.63
CA PRO A 267 18.43 -17.08 -14.43
C PRO A 267 19.44 -15.99 -14.03
N GLU A 268 20.73 -16.25 -14.22
CA GLU A 268 21.83 -15.30 -14.04
C GLU A 268 21.65 -14.04 -14.89
N THR A 269 21.31 -14.22 -16.17
CA THR A 269 21.06 -13.10 -17.09
C THR A 269 19.82 -12.31 -16.66
N LEU A 270 18.77 -12.99 -16.18
CA LEU A 270 17.58 -12.32 -15.65
C LEU A 270 17.91 -11.50 -14.39
N TRP A 271 18.77 -12.04 -13.53
CA TRP A 271 19.28 -11.37 -12.34
C TRP A 271 20.10 -10.12 -12.66
N GLU A 272 21.04 -10.24 -13.60
CA GLU A 272 21.84 -9.11 -14.09
C GLU A 272 20.95 -8.03 -14.70
N ARG A 273 19.95 -8.40 -15.50
CA ARG A 273 18.98 -7.46 -16.07
C ARG A 273 18.16 -6.77 -14.98
N HIS A 274 17.67 -7.50 -13.98
CA HIS A 274 16.92 -6.91 -12.86
C HIS A 274 17.74 -5.85 -12.12
N THR A 275 19.02 -6.14 -11.92
CA THR A 275 19.99 -5.23 -11.29
C THR A 275 20.28 -4.02 -12.18
N ALA A 276 20.55 -4.24 -13.47
CA ALA A 276 20.89 -3.19 -14.43
C ALA A 276 19.71 -2.25 -14.76
N THR A 277 18.47 -2.73 -14.58
CA THR A 277 17.24 -1.96 -14.81
C THR A 277 16.69 -1.29 -13.55
N ALA A 278 17.46 -1.28 -12.46
CA ALA A 278 17.10 -0.54 -11.25
C ALA A 278 16.84 0.95 -11.60
N PRO A 279 15.71 1.53 -11.16
CA PRO A 279 15.41 2.94 -11.35
C PRO A 279 16.55 3.83 -10.86
N LYS A 280 16.91 4.82 -11.68
CA LYS A 280 17.91 5.81 -11.31
C LYS A 280 17.38 6.69 -10.18
N PRO A 281 18.21 7.07 -9.20
CA PRO A 281 17.80 7.99 -8.15
C PRO A 281 17.33 9.33 -8.71
N VAL A 282 16.22 9.83 -8.16
CA VAL A 282 15.70 11.17 -8.45
C VAL A 282 16.10 12.15 -7.35
N PHE A 283 16.14 11.68 -6.11
CA PHE A 283 16.55 12.47 -4.95
C PHE A 283 17.95 12.10 -4.47
N LYS A 284 18.65 13.09 -3.91
CA LYS A 284 19.97 12.88 -3.29
C LYS A 284 19.84 12.41 -1.84
N GLU A 285 18.82 12.89 -1.13
CA GLU A 285 18.55 12.51 0.25
C GLU A 285 17.93 11.11 0.30
N GLU A 286 18.55 10.20 1.05
CA GLU A 286 18.21 8.78 1.09
C GLU A 286 16.75 8.53 1.48
N ILE A 287 16.23 9.24 2.49
CA ILE A 287 14.82 9.09 2.90
C ILE A 287 13.82 9.49 1.81
N LEU A 288 14.12 10.56 1.04
CA LEU A 288 13.26 10.97 -0.07
C LEU A 288 13.33 9.96 -1.21
N GLU A 289 14.52 9.45 -1.51
CA GLU A 289 14.68 8.42 -2.55
C GLU A 289 14.04 7.10 -2.12
N HIS A 290 14.14 6.71 -0.86
CA HIS A 290 13.47 5.52 -0.31
C HIS A 290 11.95 5.61 -0.47
N LEU A 291 11.31 6.69 0.00
CA LEU A 291 9.86 6.86 -0.16
C LEU A 291 9.45 6.93 -1.63
N ARG A 292 10.29 7.52 -2.49
CA ARG A 292 10.06 7.54 -3.93
C ARG A 292 10.17 6.16 -4.58
N ARG A 293 11.14 5.34 -4.17
CA ARG A 293 11.28 3.93 -4.59
C ARG A 293 10.12 3.10 -4.07
N GLU A 294 9.66 3.34 -2.85
CA GLU A 294 8.50 2.67 -2.27
C GLU A 294 7.22 2.96 -3.08
N ASN A 295 7.05 4.21 -3.50
CA ASN A 295 5.95 4.62 -4.38
C ASN A 295 5.96 3.88 -5.74
N ASP A 296 7.10 3.39 -6.22
CA ASP A 296 7.17 2.61 -7.47
C ASP A 296 6.37 1.30 -7.40
N ARG A 297 6.17 0.75 -6.20
CA ARG A 297 5.42 -0.51 -5.99
C ARG A 297 3.96 -0.42 -6.40
N PHE A 298 3.40 0.80 -6.35
CA PHE A 298 2.00 1.08 -6.65
C PHE A 298 1.81 1.65 -8.07
N LEU A 299 2.83 1.61 -8.93
CA LEU A 299 2.70 2.00 -10.33
C LEU A 299 2.88 0.77 -11.23
N ILE A 300 1.76 0.12 -11.53
CA ILE A 300 1.73 -1.10 -12.34
C ILE A 300 1.16 -0.81 -13.73
N THR A 301 1.38 -1.73 -14.66
CA THR A 301 0.83 -1.71 -16.00
C THR A 301 -0.08 -2.92 -16.18
N THR A 302 -1.35 -2.68 -16.46
CA THR A 302 -2.34 -3.73 -16.73
C THR A 302 -3.00 -3.43 -18.07
N GLY A 303 -2.97 -4.39 -19.01
CA GLY A 303 -3.53 -4.18 -20.35
C GLY A 303 -2.89 -3.04 -21.14
N GLY A 304 -1.65 -2.64 -20.79
CA GLY A 304 -0.96 -1.49 -21.39
C GLY A 304 -1.30 -0.13 -20.75
N GLU A 305 -2.15 -0.09 -19.73
CA GLU A 305 -2.53 1.12 -19.00
C GLU A 305 -1.88 1.18 -17.62
N ALA A 306 -1.56 2.39 -17.16
CA ALA A 306 -1.01 2.61 -15.83
C ALA A 306 -2.11 2.50 -14.78
N VAL A 307 -1.92 1.64 -13.78
CA VAL A 307 -2.89 1.37 -12.72
C VAL A 307 -2.22 1.55 -11.37
N VAL A 308 -2.97 2.05 -10.38
CA VAL A 308 -2.50 2.23 -9.01
C VAL A 308 -3.29 1.31 -8.08
N PRO A 309 -2.75 0.15 -7.67
CA PRO A 309 -3.35 -0.60 -6.56
C PRO A 309 -3.30 0.25 -5.29
N ALA A 310 -4.37 0.27 -4.50
CA ALA A 310 -4.40 1.08 -3.29
C ALA A 310 -3.36 0.61 -2.27
N GLY A 311 -3.11 -0.70 -2.18
CA GLY A 311 -2.05 -1.28 -1.37
C GLY A 311 -1.96 -2.80 -1.41
N TYR A 312 -0.88 -3.33 -0.84
CA TYR A 312 -0.61 -4.76 -0.79
C TYR A 312 -0.96 -5.35 0.58
N HIS A 313 -1.62 -6.51 0.62
CA HIS A 313 -1.71 -7.46 -0.51
C HIS A 313 -3.03 -7.45 -1.30
N TRP A 314 -4.12 -6.99 -0.70
CA TRP A 314 -5.48 -7.31 -1.18
C TRP A 314 -6.17 -6.21 -1.98
N PHE A 315 -5.67 -4.98 -2.04
CA PHE A 315 -6.38 -3.92 -2.73
C PHE A 315 -6.10 -3.90 -4.24
N GLY A 316 -7.18 -3.81 -5.02
CA GLY A 316 -7.14 -3.38 -6.42
C GLY A 316 -7.04 -1.86 -6.55
N PRO A 317 -7.34 -1.30 -7.73
CA PRO A 317 -7.30 0.14 -7.94
C PRO A 317 -8.57 0.84 -7.46
N TRP A 318 -8.37 1.86 -6.63
CA TRP A 318 -9.43 2.71 -6.10
C TRP A 318 -9.26 4.14 -6.57
N GLY A 319 -10.32 4.76 -7.08
CA GLY A 319 -10.29 6.12 -7.64
C GLY A 319 -9.90 7.16 -6.60
N ARG A 320 -10.48 7.08 -5.41
CA ARG A 320 -10.15 7.96 -4.28
C ARG A 320 -8.67 7.88 -3.91
N ASP A 321 -8.18 6.69 -3.57
CA ASP A 321 -6.81 6.44 -3.16
C ASP A 321 -5.82 6.87 -4.24
N THR A 322 -6.10 6.54 -5.50
CA THR A 322 -5.27 6.92 -6.64
C THR A 322 -5.11 8.43 -6.73
N LEU A 323 -6.22 9.18 -6.62
CA LEU A 323 -6.22 10.63 -6.80
C LEU A 323 -5.60 11.37 -5.61
N ILE A 324 -5.76 10.84 -4.39
CA ILE A 324 -5.06 11.35 -3.20
C ILE A 324 -3.56 11.10 -3.32
N ALA A 325 -3.16 9.89 -3.71
CA ALA A 325 -1.75 9.51 -3.87
C ALA A 325 -1.06 10.25 -5.03
N LEU A 326 -1.78 10.58 -6.10
CA LEU A 326 -1.22 10.98 -7.39
C LEU A 326 -0.14 12.07 -7.33
N PRO A 327 -0.27 13.15 -6.54
CA PRO A 327 0.75 14.20 -6.48
C PRO A 327 2.10 13.70 -5.96
N GLY A 328 2.11 12.95 -4.86
CA GLY A 328 3.33 12.38 -4.28
C GLY A 328 3.83 11.15 -5.06
N LEU A 329 2.91 10.32 -5.55
CA LEU A 329 3.20 9.11 -6.31
C LEU A 329 3.84 9.43 -7.67
N THR A 330 3.43 10.52 -8.33
CA THR A 330 3.83 10.81 -9.72
C THR A 330 4.43 12.20 -9.95
N PHE A 331 3.67 13.27 -9.68
CA PHE A 331 4.07 14.62 -10.12
C PHE A 331 5.37 15.05 -9.45
N LEU A 332 5.45 14.90 -8.14
CA LEU A 332 6.57 15.33 -7.31
C LEU A 332 7.69 14.30 -7.23
N SER A 333 7.44 13.05 -7.64
CA SER A 333 8.41 11.95 -7.67
C SER A 333 9.19 11.84 -9.00
N GLY A 334 8.93 12.73 -9.96
CA GLY A 334 9.61 12.73 -11.27
C GLY A 334 8.92 11.88 -12.35
N ARG A 335 7.69 11.41 -12.11
CA ARG A 335 6.91 10.54 -13.03
C ARG A 335 5.70 11.25 -13.65
N LEU A 336 5.94 12.47 -14.14
CA LEU A 336 4.87 13.34 -14.66
C LEU A 336 4.12 12.73 -15.86
N LYS A 337 4.77 11.91 -16.68
CA LYS A 337 4.15 11.27 -17.85
C LYS A 337 3.06 10.30 -17.41
N GLU A 338 3.38 9.45 -16.44
CA GLU A 338 2.48 8.47 -15.83
C GLU A 338 1.32 9.17 -15.12
N GLY A 339 1.61 10.21 -14.33
CA GLY A 339 0.56 11.01 -13.66
C GLY A 339 -0.44 11.63 -14.63
N LYS A 340 0.02 12.18 -15.77
CA LYS A 340 -0.86 12.71 -16.82
C LYS A 340 -1.65 11.61 -17.55
N ALA A 341 -1.09 10.41 -17.67
CA ALA A 341 -1.80 9.27 -18.25
C ALA A 341 -2.95 8.83 -17.33
N ILE A 342 -2.70 8.71 -16.03
CA ILE A 342 -3.69 8.34 -15.01
C ILE A 342 -4.83 9.37 -14.95
N LEU A 343 -4.53 10.69 -14.92
CA LEU A 343 -5.57 11.73 -14.95
C LEU A 343 -6.47 11.65 -16.19
N ARG A 344 -5.88 11.32 -17.36
CA ARG A 344 -6.64 11.16 -18.60
C ARG A 344 -7.55 9.93 -18.53
N GLN A 345 -7.01 8.80 -18.07
CA GLN A 345 -7.74 7.54 -17.95
C GLN A 345 -8.91 7.68 -16.98
N ILE A 346 -8.66 8.14 -15.75
CA ILE A 346 -9.71 8.38 -14.75
C ILE A 346 -10.74 9.38 -15.29
N GLY A 347 -10.31 10.47 -15.92
CA GLY A 347 -11.21 11.44 -16.53
C GLY A 347 -12.13 10.84 -17.59
N GLY A 348 -11.66 9.84 -18.33
CA GLY A 348 -12.46 9.08 -19.31
C GLY A 348 -13.48 8.12 -18.70
N THR A 349 -13.39 7.82 -17.40
CA THR A 349 -14.35 6.96 -16.69
C THR A 349 -15.49 7.72 -16.01
N VAL A 350 -15.42 9.06 -15.99
CA VAL A 350 -16.41 9.89 -15.29
C VAL A 350 -17.79 9.72 -15.90
N LYS A 351 -18.78 9.41 -15.05
CA LYS A 351 -20.19 9.26 -15.43
C LYS A 351 -21.06 10.12 -14.53
N ASN A 352 -21.90 10.95 -15.12
CA ASN A 352 -22.78 11.88 -14.40
C ASN A 352 -22.02 12.77 -13.39
N GLY A 353 -20.76 13.14 -13.67
CA GLY A 353 -19.92 13.91 -12.74
C GLY A 353 -19.27 13.10 -11.60
N LEU A 354 -19.39 11.78 -11.59
CA LEU A 354 -18.77 10.90 -10.60
C LEU A 354 -17.56 10.18 -11.18
N VAL A 355 -16.46 10.22 -10.44
CA VAL A 355 -15.34 9.30 -10.59
C VAL A 355 -15.70 7.98 -9.87
N PRO A 356 -15.47 6.81 -10.48
CA PRO A 356 -15.73 5.54 -9.82
C PRO A 356 -14.77 5.33 -8.63
N ASN A 357 -15.29 4.84 -7.50
CA ASN A 357 -14.50 4.50 -6.33
C ASN A 357 -13.70 3.22 -6.58
N LEU A 358 -14.31 2.17 -7.12
CA LEU A 358 -13.62 0.99 -7.64
C LEU A 358 -13.40 1.16 -9.14
N ILE A 359 -12.14 1.20 -9.59
CA ILE A 359 -11.81 1.26 -11.01
C ILE A 359 -11.85 -0.18 -11.55
N GLY A 360 -12.72 -0.48 -12.52
CA GLY A 360 -13.03 -1.85 -13.00
C GLY A 360 -11.89 -2.63 -13.68
N ALA A 361 -10.62 -2.27 -13.46
CA ALA A 361 -9.48 -3.06 -13.89
C ALA A 361 -9.34 -4.32 -13.01
N GLY A 362 -10.09 -5.36 -13.39
CA GLY A 362 -9.82 -6.74 -13.03
C GLY A 362 -10.49 -7.30 -11.78
N ASN A 363 -11.35 -6.54 -11.09
CA ASN A 363 -12.05 -6.99 -9.87
C ASN A 363 -13.54 -6.62 -9.79
N GLY A 364 -14.19 -6.26 -10.91
CA GLY A 364 -15.65 -6.06 -10.96
C GLY A 364 -16.10 -4.84 -11.78
N GLU A 365 -17.42 -4.62 -11.80
CA GLU A 365 -18.04 -3.43 -12.40
C GLU A 365 -17.59 -2.15 -11.66
N PRO A 366 -17.32 -1.03 -12.37
CA PRO A 366 -16.99 0.24 -11.73
C PRO A 366 -18.08 0.69 -10.74
N ALA A 367 -17.68 0.97 -9.50
CA ALA A 367 -18.62 1.41 -8.46
C ALA A 367 -18.66 2.93 -8.35
N PHE A 368 -19.78 3.55 -8.67
CA PHE A 368 -19.98 5.01 -8.57
C PHE A 368 -20.64 5.40 -7.25
N ASN A 369 -20.04 4.98 -6.13
CA ASN A 369 -20.54 5.19 -4.76
C ASN A 369 -19.66 6.15 -3.93
N SER A 370 -18.94 7.06 -4.59
CA SER A 370 -18.06 8.05 -3.95
C SER A 370 -18.31 9.42 -4.57
N ALA A 371 -18.73 10.38 -3.74
CA ALA A 371 -18.84 11.77 -4.16
C ALA A 371 -17.46 12.47 -4.07
N ASP A 372 -16.64 12.06 -3.11
CA ASP A 372 -15.36 12.68 -2.82
C ASP A 372 -14.28 12.39 -3.87
N ALA A 373 -14.29 11.22 -4.55
CA ALA A 373 -13.33 10.90 -5.60
C ALA A 373 -13.31 11.97 -6.73
N SER A 374 -14.47 12.49 -7.13
CA SER A 374 -14.55 13.58 -8.11
C SER A 374 -13.90 14.87 -7.62
N LEU A 375 -14.03 15.17 -6.33
CA LEU A 375 -13.42 16.36 -5.74
C LEU A 375 -11.91 16.19 -5.59
N TRP A 376 -11.44 14.99 -5.23
CA TRP A 376 -10.02 14.63 -5.21
C TRP A 376 -9.39 14.72 -6.61
N TYR A 377 -10.14 14.38 -7.67
CA TYR A 377 -9.69 14.58 -9.06
C TYR A 377 -9.38 16.05 -9.32
N MET A 378 -10.32 16.94 -8.97
CA MET A 378 -10.15 18.37 -9.17
C MET A 378 -8.98 18.92 -8.35
N LEU A 379 -8.81 18.48 -7.10
CA LEU A 379 -7.66 18.88 -6.28
C LEU A 379 -6.33 18.36 -6.86
N ALA A 380 -6.28 17.13 -7.39
CA ALA A 380 -5.08 16.60 -8.04
C ALA A 380 -4.70 17.43 -9.28
N VAL A 381 -5.68 17.84 -10.09
CA VAL A 381 -5.46 18.74 -11.24
C VAL A 381 -4.99 20.12 -10.78
N HIS A 382 -5.56 20.66 -9.71
CA HIS A 382 -5.12 21.94 -9.13
C HIS A 382 -3.67 21.85 -8.63
N ARG A 383 -3.30 20.80 -7.91
CA ARG A 383 -1.92 20.54 -7.47
C ARG A 383 -0.96 20.36 -8.65
N LEU A 384 -1.38 19.72 -9.74
CA LEU A 384 -0.60 19.64 -10.98
C LEU A 384 -0.35 21.03 -11.57
N ALA A 385 -1.38 21.88 -11.63
CA ALA A 385 -1.26 23.25 -12.14
C ALA A 385 -0.25 24.08 -11.33
N LEU A 386 -0.31 23.97 -10.00
CA LEU A 386 0.60 24.68 -9.08
C LEU A 386 2.05 24.20 -9.20
N ALA A 387 2.26 22.89 -9.23
CA ALA A 387 3.61 22.32 -9.31
C ALA A 387 4.23 22.45 -10.72
N PHE A 388 3.41 22.40 -11.77
CA PHE A 388 3.86 22.41 -13.16
C PHE A 388 3.01 23.35 -14.03
N PRO A 389 3.18 24.69 -13.92
CA PRO A 389 2.41 25.66 -14.72
C PRO A 389 2.52 25.47 -16.23
N LYS A 390 3.61 24.86 -16.70
CA LYS A 390 3.82 24.51 -18.13
C LYS A 390 2.82 23.48 -18.66
N GLU A 391 2.11 22.76 -17.78
CA GLU A 391 1.12 21.74 -18.16
C GLU A 391 -0.30 22.31 -18.36
N MET A 392 -0.47 23.64 -18.36
CA MET A 392 -1.74 24.29 -18.73
C MET A 392 -2.34 23.83 -20.04
N PRO A 393 -1.58 23.60 -21.13
CA PRO A 393 -2.14 23.04 -22.36
C PRO A 393 -2.75 21.64 -22.16
N PHE A 394 -2.13 20.79 -21.34
CA PHE A 394 -2.67 19.47 -21.01
C PHE A 394 -3.96 19.60 -20.19
N ILE A 395 -3.95 20.47 -19.17
CA ILE A 395 -5.12 20.71 -18.31
C ILE A 395 -6.29 21.27 -19.13
N LYS A 396 -6.07 22.29 -19.97
CA LYS A 396 -7.11 22.85 -20.85
C LYS A 396 -7.75 21.80 -21.76
N ARG A 397 -6.92 20.96 -22.38
CA ARG A 397 -7.41 19.98 -23.37
C ARG A 397 -8.05 18.75 -22.73
N THR A 398 -7.54 18.31 -21.58
CA THR A 398 -7.84 16.97 -21.04
C THR A 398 -8.68 17.06 -19.77
N CYS A 399 -8.24 17.85 -18.78
CA CYS A 399 -8.86 17.87 -17.46
C CYS A 399 -10.03 18.86 -17.39
N TRP A 400 -9.92 20.01 -18.06
CA TRP A 400 -10.92 21.07 -18.00
C TRP A 400 -12.34 20.64 -18.44
N PRO A 401 -12.52 19.86 -19.54
CA PRO A 401 -13.84 19.32 -19.89
C PRO A 401 -14.42 18.43 -18.79
N VAL A 402 -13.59 17.60 -18.15
CA VAL A 402 -13.99 16.71 -17.06
C VAL A 402 -14.42 17.52 -15.83
N MET A 403 -13.65 18.55 -15.46
CA MET A 403 -14.02 19.45 -14.36
C MET A 403 -15.36 20.15 -14.61
N LYS A 404 -15.59 20.67 -15.82
CA LYS A 404 -16.89 21.26 -16.20
C LYS A 404 -18.03 20.26 -16.09
N ASN A 405 -17.79 19.01 -16.48
CA ASN A 405 -18.77 17.92 -16.35
C ASN A 405 -19.11 17.64 -14.88
N ILE A 406 -18.11 17.47 -14.01
CA ILE A 406 -18.29 17.26 -12.57
C ILE A 406 -19.07 18.41 -11.95
N ILE A 407 -18.64 19.65 -12.18
CA ILE A 407 -19.27 20.86 -11.62
C ILE A 407 -20.73 20.98 -12.06
N GLY A 408 -21.01 20.78 -13.35
CA GLY A 408 -22.38 20.88 -13.89
C GLY A 408 -23.33 19.86 -13.27
N HIS A 409 -22.87 18.62 -13.11
CA HIS A 409 -23.64 17.54 -12.52
C HIS A 409 -23.86 17.72 -11.01
N PHE A 410 -22.82 18.07 -10.26
CA PHE A 410 -22.95 18.33 -8.82
C PHE A 410 -23.85 19.55 -8.55
N ALA A 411 -23.84 20.56 -9.42
CA ALA A 411 -24.74 21.69 -9.30
C ALA A 411 -26.20 21.36 -9.65
N ALA A 412 -26.42 20.47 -10.62
CA ALA A 412 -27.77 20.08 -11.08
C ALA A 412 -28.41 18.97 -10.24
N GLY A 413 -27.61 18.18 -9.52
CA GLY A 413 -28.04 16.97 -8.85
C GLY A 413 -27.60 15.72 -9.61
N THR A 414 -27.01 14.78 -8.87
CA THR A 414 -26.48 13.51 -9.36
C THR A 414 -26.72 12.40 -8.32
N MET A 415 -26.58 11.14 -8.75
CA MET A 415 -26.77 9.93 -7.93
C MET A 415 -28.19 9.86 -7.38
N PRO A 416 -29.22 9.61 -8.22
CA PRO A 416 -30.54 9.35 -7.67
C PRO A 416 -30.51 8.09 -6.80
N ASP A 417 -31.14 8.15 -5.63
CA ASP A 417 -31.46 6.96 -4.85
C ASP A 417 -32.62 6.17 -5.48
N GLU A 418 -33.07 5.10 -4.80
CA GLU A 418 -34.18 4.26 -5.24
C GLU A 418 -35.50 5.03 -5.44
N ASN A 419 -35.66 6.18 -4.78
CA ASN A 419 -36.84 7.04 -4.86
C ASN A 419 -36.65 8.21 -5.84
N GLY A 420 -35.50 8.31 -6.51
CA GLY A 420 -35.17 9.39 -7.43
C GLY A 420 -34.65 10.67 -6.75
N THR A 421 -34.39 10.63 -5.44
CA THR A 421 -33.82 11.77 -4.70
C THR A 421 -32.34 11.87 -5.01
N MET A 422 -31.88 13.04 -5.42
CA MET A 422 -30.47 13.25 -5.75
C MET A 422 -29.63 13.20 -4.48
N LEU A 423 -28.68 12.27 -4.42
CA LEU A 423 -27.77 12.12 -3.30
C LEU A 423 -26.61 13.11 -3.36
N VAL A 424 -26.31 13.74 -4.49
CA VAL A 424 -25.22 14.73 -4.60
C VAL A 424 -25.73 15.97 -5.30
N TYR A 425 -25.87 17.09 -4.61
CA TYR A 425 -26.35 18.34 -5.19
C TYR A 425 -25.83 19.59 -4.45
N ALA A 426 -25.78 20.74 -5.13
CA ALA A 426 -25.50 22.03 -4.49
C ALA A 426 -26.79 22.81 -4.24
N ASP A 427 -26.95 23.42 -3.07
CA ASP A 427 -28.11 24.25 -2.73
C ASP A 427 -27.98 25.71 -3.24
N ASP A 428 -29.00 26.54 -2.95
CA ASP A 428 -29.06 27.94 -3.38
C ASP A 428 -28.00 28.86 -2.73
N GLU A 429 -27.39 28.41 -1.62
CA GLU A 429 -26.24 29.04 -0.99
C GLU A 429 -24.91 28.51 -1.54
N GLY A 430 -24.96 27.42 -2.33
CA GLY A 430 -23.85 26.74 -2.98
C GLY A 430 -23.23 25.62 -2.15
N LEU A 431 -23.81 25.26 -0.99
CA LEU A 431 -23.31 24.16 -0.16
C LEU A 431 -23.59 22.84 -0.87
N LEU A 432 -22.59 21.96 -0.87
CA LEU A 432 -22.68 20.61 -1.43
C LEU A 432 -23.28 19.67 -0.39
N HIS A 433 -24.42 19.08 -0.72
CA HIS A 433 -25.08 18.02 0.04
C HIS A 433 -24.75 16.68 -0.60
N THR A 434 -24.39 15.70 0.23
CA THR A 434 -24.01 14.35 -0.19
C THR A 434 -24.65 13.28 0.68
N GLY A 435 -25.23 12.25 0.06
CA GLY A 435 -25.75 11.06 0.71
C GLY A 435 -27.03 11.27 1.52
N ASN A 436 -27.48 10.18 2.13
CA ASN A 436 -28.50 10.11 3.17
C ASN A 436 -28.02 9.18 4.31
N ALA A 437 -28.83 8.99 5.34
CA ALA A 437 -28.49 8.21 6.53
C ALA A 437 -28.11 6.73 6.26
N ALA A 438 -28.44 6.18 5.09
CA ALA A 438 -28.11 4.81 4.69
C ALA A 438 -26.89 4.72 3.76
N THR A 439 -26.24 5.83 3.44
CA THR A 439 -25.14 5.88 2.45
C THR A 439 -23.80 6.29 3.04
N GLN A 440 -22.72 5.87 2.40
CA GLN A 440 -21.34 6.07 2.80
C GLN A 440 -20.49 6.66 1.65
N LEU A 441 -20.77 7.92 1.28
CA LEU A 441 -20.20 8.55 0.07
C LEU A 441 -18.87 9.32 0.31
N THR A 442 -18.30 9.26 1.51
CA THR A 442 -17.04 9.93 1.90
C THR A 442 -15.93 8.90 2.11
N TRP A 443 -14.68 9.32 2.35
CA TRP A 443 -13.58 8.38 2.62
C TRP A 443 -13.73 7.60 3.93
N MET A 444 -14.58 8.06 4.86
CA MET A 444 -14.95 7.30 6.05
C MET A 444 -16.15 6.39 5.71
N ASP A 445 -15.91 5.33 4.93
CA ASP A 445 -16.96 4.52 4.29
C ASP A 445 -17.16 3.11 4.89
N ALA A 446 -16.63 2.86 6.08
CA ALA A 446 -16.91 1.61 6.79
C ALA A 446 -18.42 1.40 7.01
N SER A 447 -18.90 0.19 6.74
CA SER A 447 -20.28 -0.22 6.95
C SER A 447 -20.35 -1.57 7.64
N THR A 448 -21.41 -1.79 8.41
CA THR A 448 -21.67 -3.05 9.10
C THR A 448 -23.14 -3.39 8.96
N ASP A 449 -23.43 -4.63 8.55
CA ASP A 449 -24.81 -5.12 8.33
C ASP A 449 -25.63 -4.21 7.39
N GLY A 450 -24.97 -3.59 6.40
CA GLY A 450 -25.60 -2.71 5.41
C GLY A 450 -25.79 -1.25 5.85
N LEU A 451 -25.36 -0.88 7.06
CA LEU A 451 -25.47 0.48 7.60
C LEU A 451 -24.09 1.14 7.72
N PRO A 452 -23.96 2.45 7.43
CA PRO A 452 -22.74 3.20 7.68
C PRO A 452 -22.38 3.19 9.18
N VAL A 453 -21.11 2.92 9.49
CA VAL A 453 -20.58 3.07 10.87
C VAL A 453 -20.42 4.54 11.21
N THR A 454 -19.97 5.33 10.24
CA THR A 454 -19.76 6.78 10.36
C THR A 454 -20.63 7.49 9.31
N PRO A 455 -21.94 7.64 9.55
CA PRO A 455 -22.80 8.39 8.64
C PRO A 455 -22.37 9.85 8.59
N ARG A 456 -22.15 10.36 7.37
CA ARG A 456 -21.67 11.72 7.12
C ARG A 456 -22.45 12.38 5.98
N HIS A 457 -23.76 12.16 5.98
CA HIS A 457 -24.66 12.72 4.97
C HIS A 457 -24.97 14.21 5.21
N GLY A 458 -25.59 14.85 4.22
CA GLY A 458 -25.73 16.31 4.20
C GLY A 458 -24.42 16.96 3.76
N CYS A 459 -24.00 18.02 4.44
CA CYS A 459 -22.79 18.75 4.11
C CYS A 459 -21.61 18.25 4.96
N ALA A 460 -20.73 17.42 4.38
CA ALA A 460 -19.44 17.09 4.98
C ALA A 460 -18.43 18.25 4.81
N VAL A 461 -17.65 18.55 5.86
CA VAL A 461 -16.76 19.72 5.92
C VAL A 461 -15.66 19.71 4.84
N GLU A 462 -15.05 18.56 4.60
CA GLU A 462 -13.97 18.41 3.63
C GLU A 462 -14.47 18.41 2.19
N LEU A 463 -15.64 17.80 1.92
CA LEU A 463 -16.24 17.85 0.59
C LEU A 463 -16.60 19.29 0.22
N ASN A 464 -17.16 20.05 1.16
CA ASN A 464 -17.47 21.46 0.92
C ASN A 464 -16.22 22.34 0.78
N ALA A 465 -15.12 22.01 1.48
CA ALA A 465 -13.84 22.68 1.30
C ALA A 465 -13.23 22.40 -0.07
N LEU A 466 -13.23 21.13 -0.50
CA LEU A 466 -12.76 20.72 -1.82
C LEU A 466 -13.64 21.31 -2.93
N TRP A 467 -14.95 21.38 -2.73
CA TRP A 467 -15.89 22.00 -3.66
C TRP A 467 -15.64 23.49 -3.83
N PHE A 468 -15.43 24.21 -2.72
CA PHE A 468 -15.07 25.62 -2.76
C PHE A 468 -13.75 25.87 -3.50
N ASP A 469 -12.72 25.05 -3.24
CA ASP A 469 -11.45 25.11 -3.95
C ASP A 469 -11.62 24.85 -5.45
N ALA A 470 -12.38 23.81 -5.80
CA ALA A 470 -12.65 23.42 -7.18
C ALA A 470 -13.40 24.51 -7.96
N LEU A 471 -14.43 25.12 -7.39
CA LEU A 471 -15.15 26.23 -8.04
C LEU A 471 -14.26 27.47 -8.20
N THR A 472 -13.43 27.76 -7.21
CA THR A 472 -12.48 28.90 -7.28
C THR A 472 -11.46 28.66 -8.39
N PHE A 473 -10.84 27.49 -8.42
CA PHE A 473 -9.88 27.10 -9.44
C PHE A 473 -10.51 27.02 -10.83
N ALA A 474 -11.74 26.52 -10.96
CA ALA A 474 -12.46 26.48 -12.23
C ALA A 474 -12.72 27.89 -12.79
N ARG A 475 -13.00 28.89 -11.92
CA ARG A 475 -13.13 30.28 -12.34
C ARG A 475 -11.81 30.85 -12.86
N GLU A 476 -10.70 30.57 -12.18
CA GLU A 476 -9.34 30.98 -12.59
C GLU A 476 -8.90 30.34 -13.90
N LEU A 477 -9.22 29.05 -14.10
CA LEU A 477 -8.97 28.35 -15.36
C LEU A 477 -9.78 28.96 -16.51
N ALA A 478 -11.07 29.24 -16.29
CA ALA A 478 -11.92 29.85 -17.31
C ALA A 478 -11.35 31.21 -17.76
N GLU A 479 -10.95 32.06 -16.81
CA GLU A 479 -10.28 33.33 -17.10
C GLU A 479 -8.98 33.11 -17.90
N SER A 480 -8.11 32.21 -17.43
CA SER A 480 -6.83 31.89 -18.07
C SER A 480 -7.01 31.31 -19.48
N PHE A 481 -8.12 30.63 -19.74
CA PHE A 481 -8.42 30.00 -21.03
C PHE A 481 -9.25 30.86 -21.97
N GLY A 482 -9.74 32.02 -21.51
CA GLY A 482 -10.64 32.89 -22.26
C GLY A 482 -12.03 32.29 -22.47
N GLU A 483 -12.51 31.47 -21.53
CA GLU A 483 -13.83 30.83 -21.55
C GLU A 483 -14.76 31.44 -20.50
N MET A 484 -16.08 31.29 -20.68
CA MET A 484 -17.03 31.60 -19.61
C MET A 484 -16.89 30.58 -18.46
N PRO A 485 -16.86 31.03 -17.20
CA PRO A 485 -16.78 30.12 -16.07
C PRO A 485 -18.10 29.33 -15.89
N PRO A 486 -18.05 28.10 -15.33
CA PRO A 486 -19.26 27.34 -15.01
C PRO A 486 -20.24 28.15 -14.14
N ALA A 487 -21.54 28.04 -14.41
CA ALA A 487 -22.57 28.86 -13.73
C ALA A 487 -22.49 28.76 -12.19
N ALA A 488 -22.21 27.57 -11.65
CA ALA A 488 -22.06 27.33 -10.21
C ALA A 488 -20.97 28.20 -9.54
N THR A 489 -19.95 28.66 -10.28
CA THR A 489 -18.91 29.54 -9.74
C THR A 489 -19.45 30.91 -9.30
N ALA A 490 -20.64 31.32 -9.78
CA ALA A 490 -21.30 32.54 -9.33
C ALA A 490 -21.73 32.46 -7.84
N LEU A 491 -21.88 31.25 -7.28
CA LEU A 491 -22.27 31.05 -5.88
C LEU A 491 -21.11 31.19 -4.90
N LEU A 492 -19.86 31.29 -5.36
CA LEU A 492 -18.66 31.38 -4.51
C LEU A 492 -18.78 32.40 -3.35
N PRO A 493 -19.28 33.64 -3.54
CA PRO A 493 -19.43 34.58 -2.43
C PRO A 493 -20.46 34.15 -1.37
N ARG A 494 -21.53 33.46 -1.79
CA ARG A 494 -22.56 32.90 -0.89
C ARG A 494 -22.02 31.66 -0.18
N LEU A 495 -21.42 30.75 -0.93
CA LEU A 495 -20.81 29.52 -0.40
C LEU A 495 -19.76 29.83 0.67
N LYS A 496 -18.89 30.82 0.44
CA LYS A 496 -17.89 31.23 1.45
C LYS A 496 -18.54 31.64 2.79
N LYS A 497 -19.63 32.39 2.72
CA LYS A 497 -20.38 32.85 3.91
C LYS A 497 -21.13 31.68 4.56
N ALA A 498 -21.79 30.85 3.75
CA ALA A 498 -22.53 29.68 4.20
C ALA A 498 -21.60 28.67 4.89
N PHE A 499 -20.47 28.33 4.28
CA PHE A 499 -19.43 27.46 4.85
C PHE A 499 -19.01 27.93 6.25
N SER A 500 -18.68 29.22 6.38
CA SER A 500 -18.26 29.81 7.66
C SER A 500 -19.39 29.87 8.69
N ARG A 501 -20.66 29.84 8.26
CA ARG A 501 -21.83 29.85 9.15
C ARG A 501 -22.16 28.45 9.64
N VAL A 502 -22.19 27.45 8.77
CA VAL A 502 -22.70 26.10 9.09
C VAL A 502 -21.67 25.23 9.80
N PHE A 503 -20.39 25.36 9.46
CA PHE A 503 -19.32 24.55 10.08
C PHE A 503 -18.68 25.21 11.30
N ARG A 504 -19.01 26.47 11.60
CA ARG A 504 -18.45 27.17 12.75
C ARG A 504 -19.12 26.66 14.02
N PRO A 505 -18.33 26.19 15.01
CA PRO A 505 -18.90 25.78 16.28
C PRO A 505 -19.53 26.95 17.04
N SER A 506 -20.55 26.65 17.85
CA SER A 506 -21.05 27.56 18.87
C SER A 506 -19.93 28.01 19.82
N GLU A 507 -20.11 29.08 20.58
CA GLU A 507 -19.06 29.53 21.52
C GLU A 507 -18.76 28.48 22.60
N GLU A 508 -19.79 27.74 23.04
CA GLU A 508 -19.68 26.65 24.00
C GLU A 508 -18.90 25.46 23.41
N ASP A 509 -19.30 24.99 22.22
CA ASP A 509 -18.60 23.89 21.55
C ASP A 509 -17.16 24.27 21.20
N ALA A 510 -16.93 25.49 20.72
CA ALA A 510 -15.58 25.99 20.43
C ALA A 510 -14.69 26.01 21.68
N ALA A 511 -15.25 26.28 22.86
CA ALA A 511 -14.50 26.23 24.12
C ALA A 511 -14.10 24.80 24.48
N LEU A 512 -14.97 23.82 24.23
CA LEU A 512 -14.71 22.39 24.46
C LEU A 512 -13.71 21.81 23.46
N MET A 513 -13.85 22.16 22.17
CA MET A 513 -13.01 21.67 21.08
C MET A 513 -11.66 22.42 20.96
N GLY A 514 -11.45 23.48 21.74
CA GLY A 514 -10.27 24.34 21.65
C GLY A 514 -10.18 25.16 20.34
N GLY A 515 -11.31 25.30 19.63
CA GLY A 515 -11.42 25.79 18.25
C GLY A 515 -11.92 24.71 17.29
N GLY A 516 -11.73 24.91 15.98
CA GLY A 516 -12.05 23.91 14.96
C GLY A 516 -13.34 24.17 14.18
N LEU A 517 -13.87 23.11 13.57
CA LEU A 517 -15.11 23.09 12.79
C LEU A 517 -15.94 21.86 13.13
N TYR A 518 -17.26 21.96 12.97
CA TYR A 518 -18.14 20.79 12.98
C TYR A 518 -17.83 19.82 11.83
N ASP A 519 -18.04 18.53 12.14
CA ASP A 519 -18.05 17.34 11.28
C ASP A 519 -18.77 17.53 9.94
N THR A 520 -20.07 17.73 10.15
CA THR A 520 -21.12 17.71 9.15
C THR A 520 -22.19 18.72 9.52
N TRP A 521 -23.01 19.09 8.54
CA TRP A 521 -24.19 19.91 8.76
C TRP A 521 -25.35 19.38 7.92
N HIS A 522 -26.55 19.35 8.50
CA HIS A 522 -27.79 19.03 7.79
C HIS A 522 -28.88 20.02 8.24
N PRO A 523 -29.77 20.49 7.34
CA PRO A 523 -30.79 21.47 7.69
C PRO A 523 -31.76 21.01 8.79
N GLU A 524 -32.03 19.70 8.86
CA GLU A 524 -33.03 19.08 9.74
C GLU A 524 -32.42 18.29 10.90
N GLU A 525 -31.09 18.27 11.03
CA GLU A 525 -30.41 17.53 12.10
C GLU A 525 -29.49 18.45 12.91
N GLU A 526 -29.11 17.98 14.08
CA GLU A 526 -28.07 18.61 14.87
C GLU A 526 -26.73 18.60 14.12
N PRO A 527 -25.89 19.65 14.24
CA PRO A 527 -24.57 19.67 13.62
C PRO A 527 -23.72 18.50 14.14
N GLY A 528 -22.89 17.93 13.28
CA GLY A 528 -21.97 16.86 13.65
C GLY A 528 -20.85 17.38 14.56
N ARG A 529 -20.99 17.22 15.88
CA ARG A 529 -20.06 17.78 16.88
C ARG A 529 -18.76 16.97 17.05
N HIS A 530 -18.62 15.85 16.36
CA HIS A 530 -17.43 15.00 16.44
C HIS A 530 -16.16 15.76 16.01
N ILE A 531 -15.12 15.75 16.84
CA ILE A 531 -13.80 16.28 16.47
C ILE A 531 -13.12 15.23 15.58
N ARG A 532 -13.13 15.48 14.26
CA ARG A 532 -12.53 14.61 13.23
C ARG A 532 -11.43 15.31 12.43
N PRO A 533 -10.54 14.57 11.76
CA PRO A 533 -9.43 15.16 11.00
C PRO A 533 -9.91 15.86 9.73
N ASN A 534 -11.14 15.60 9.25
CA ASN A 534 -11.69 16.14 8.01
C ASN A 534 -11.67 17.67 7.92
N GLN A 535 -11.83 18.35 9.05
CA GLN A 535 -11.73 19.82 9.12
C GLN A 535 -10.37 20.36 8.61
N ILE A 536 -9.29 19.56 8.65
CA ILE A 536 -7.97 20.01 8.21
C ILE A 536 -7.93 20.35 6.72
N PHE A 537 -8.77 19.69 5.91
CA PHE A 537 -8.86 19.94 4.48
C PHE A 537 -9.40 21.33 4.17
N ALA A 538 -10.26 21.90 5.04
CA ALA A 538 -10.71 23.29 4.92
C ALA A 538 -9.58 24.32 5.01
N VAL A 539 -8.43 23.94 5.57
CA VAL A 539 -7.21 24.75 5.59
C VAL A 539 -6.26 24.36 4.48
N ALA A 540 -6.05 23.05 4.30
CA ALA A 540 -5.04 22.46 3.43
C ALA A 540 -5.26 22.70 1.93
N VAL A 541 -6.51 22.83 1.48
CA VAL A 541 -6.79 23.17 0.07
C VAL A 541 -6.13 24.51 -0.29
N PRO A 542 -5.63 24.69 -1.53
CA PRO A 542 -4.98 25.94 -1.93
C PRO A 542 -5.89 27.17 -1.68
N ASN A 543 -7.14 27.11 -2.17
CA ASN A 543 -8.16 28.13 -1.96
C ASN A 543 -9.05 27.80 -0.76
N SER A 544 -8.65 28.21 0.44
CA SER A 544 -9.42 27.96 1.66
C SER A 544 -10.67 28.84 1.74
N PRO A 545 -11.85 28.29 2.12
CA PRO A 545 -13.04 29.09 2.39
C PRO A 545 -12.93 29.89 3.70
N LEU A 546 -11.98 29.56 4.57
CA LEU A 546 -11.88 30.08 5.92
C LEU A 546 -11.04 31.37 6.03
N PRO A 547 -11.42 32.30 6.94
CA PRO A 547 -10.52 33.35 7.39
C PRO A 547 -9.28 32.79 8.10
N GLN A 548 -8.15 33.48 8.01
CA GLN A 548 -6.86 33.03 8.56
C GLN A 548 -6.91 32.69 10.07
N LYS A 549 -7.69 33.46 10.87
CA LYS A 549 -7.87 33.17 12.30
C LYS A 549 -8.54 31.81 12.55
N MET A 550 -9.54 31.45 11.74
CA MET A 550 -10.21 30.15 11.85
C MET A 550 -9.30 29.02 11.37
N GLN A 551 -8.51 29.24 10.31
CA GLN A 551 -7.52 28.26 9.86
C GLN A 551 -6.53 27.88 10.98
N ALA A 552 -5.99 28.87 11.71
CA ALA A 552 -5.09 28.61 12.83
C ALA A 552 -5.79 27.87 14.00
N ALA A 553 -7.08 28.15 14.24
CA ALA A 553 -7.87 27.45 15.27
C ALA A 553 -8.11 25.98 14.90
N VAL A 554 -8.36 25.68 13.62
CA VAL A 554 -8.49 24.31 13.10
C VAL A 554 -7.20 23.52 13.29
N VAL A 555 -6.04 24.08 12.90
CA VAL A 555 -4.75 23.41 13.06
C VAL A 555 -4.46 23.13 14.54
N LYS A 556 -4.78 24.07 15.43
CA LYS A 556 -4.65 23.89 16.87
C LYS A 556 -5.53 22.73 17.39
N CYS A 557 -6.81 22.72 17.05
CA CYS A 557 -7.76 21.68 17.43
C CYS A 557 -7.28 20.28 16.99
N VAL A 558 -6.92 20.13 15.70
CA VAL A 558 -6.42 18.85 15.17
C VAL A 558 -5.14 18.40 15.88
N ARG A 559 -4.20 19.32 16.13
CA ARG A 559 -2.95 19.02 16.83
C ARG A 559 -3.19 18.53 18.27
N GLU A 560 -4.14 19.14 18.98
CA GLU A 560 -4.40 18.84 20.40
C GLU A 560 -5.22 17.56 20.59
N HIS A 561 -6.15 17.27 19.67
CA HIS A 561 -7.08 16.15 19.85
C HIS A 561 -6.73 14.91 19.02
N LEU A 562 -6.04 15.05 17.88
CA LEU A 562 -5.98 13.99 16.86
C LEU A 562 -4.57 13.60 16.43
N LEU A 563 -3.59 14.51 16.52
CA LEU A 563 -2.23 14.23 16.07
C LEU A 563 -1.56 13.15 16.92
N THR A 564 -0.92 12.20 16.25
CA THR A 564 -0.12 11.11 16.82
C THR A 564 1.21 11.03 16.07
N PRO A 565 2.15 10.18 16.53
CA PRO A 565 3.41 10.00 15.82
C PRO A 565 3.31 9.40 14.41
N PHE A 566 2.19 8.75 14.08
CA PHE A 566 1.99 8.01 12.83
C PHE A 566 0.91 8.61 11.92
N GLY A 567 0.32 9.74 12.30
CA GLY A 567 -0.75 10.39 11.54
C GLY A 567 -1.83 11.00 12.42
N LEU A 568 -3.06 11.07 11.90
CA LEU A 568 -4.20 11.64 12.63
C LEU A 568 -5.20 10.56 13.04
N ARG A 569 -5.66 10.59 14.30
CA ARG A 569 -6.85 9.85 14.74
C ARG A 569 -8.07 10.30 13.94
N THR A 570 -8.93 9.34 13.64
CA THR A 570 -10.20 9.58 12.92
C THR A 570 -11.30 10.16 13.79
N LEU A 571 -11.17 10.05 15.11
CA LEU A 571 -12.08 10.60 16.12
C LEU A 571 -11.28 10.97 17.38
N SER A 572 -11.69 12.04 18.07
CA SER A 572 -11.05 12.45 19.32
C SER A 572 -11.25 11.41 20.42
N PRO A 573 -10.22 11.11 21.24
CA PRO A 573 -10.34 10.24 22.42
C PRO A 573 -11.34 10.70 23.49
N SER A 574 -11.80 11.96 23.41
CA SER A 574 -12.81 12.51 24.32
C SER A 574 -14.26 12.17 23.91
N ASP A 575 -14.44 11.63 22.71
CA ASP A 575 -15.74 11.24 22.18
C ASP A 575 -16.19 9.89 22.75
N ALA A 576 -17.49 9.73 23.00
CA ALA A 576 -18.05 8.51 23.56
C ALA A 576 -17.96 7.32 22.59
N ASP A 577 -17.94 7.59 21.27
CA ASP A 577 -17.84 6.56 20.24
C ASP A 577 -16.39 6.14 19.93
N TYR A 578 -15.41 6.72 20.62
CA TYR A 578 -14.00 6.45 20.38
C TYR A 578 -13.62 4.98 20.64
N GLN A 579 -13.13 4.32 19.60
CA GLN A 579 -12.57 2.98 19.59
C GLN A 579 -11.04 3.06 19.41
N PRO A 580 -10.25 2.79 20.48
CA PRO A 580 -8.81 2.97 20.43
C PRO A 580 -8.05 1.90 19.64
N VAL A 581 -8.67 0.75 19.32
CA VAL A 581 -8.01 -0.43 18.75
C VAL A 581 -8.82 -0.97 17.58
N CYS A 582 -8.18 -1.15 16.43
CA CYS A 582 -8.77 -1.69 15.21
C CYS A 582 -8.24 -3.10 14.92
N ARG A 583 -8.72 -4.07 15.70
CA ARG A 583 -8.31 -5.49 15.70
C ARG A 583 -9.50 -6.44 15.87
N GLY A 584 -9.23 -7.73 15.81
CA GLY A 584 -10.26 -8.77 15.92
C GLY A 584 -10.93 -9.07 14.60
N THR A 585 -12.19 -9.49 14.64
CA THR A 585 -13.01 -9.87 13.48
C THR A 585 -13.25 -8.70 12.52
N GLN A 586 -13.72 -9.00 11.29
CA GLN A 586 -14.10 -7.96 10.32
C GLN A 586 -15.06 -6.92 10.92
N LYS A 587 -16.11 -7.39 11.63
CA LYS A 587 -17.12 -6.52 12.26
C LYS A 587 -16.54 -5.60 13.33
N GLU A 588 -15.60 -6.08 14.14
CA GLU A 588 -14.94 -5.26 15.16
C GLU A 588 -14.03 -4.21 14.53
N ARG A 589 -13.28 -4.59 13.49
CA ARG A 589 -12.43 -3.67 12.74
C ARG A 589 -13.25 -2.59 12.04
N ASP A 590 -14.33 -2.95 11.35
CA ASP A 590 -15.19 -2.00 10.62
C ASP A 590 -15.79 -0.94 11.57
N LYS A 591 -16.18 -1.35 12.78
CA LYS A 591 -16.65 -0.42 13.82
C LYS A 591 -15.58 0.56 14.28
N ALA A 592 -14.32 0.14 14.37
CA ALA A 592 -13.22 0.97 14.82
C ALA A 592 -12.54 1.78 13.68
N TYR A 593 -12.73 1.37 12.42
CA TYR A 593 -11.95 1.78 11.25
C TYR A 593 -11.83 3.30 11.07
N HIS A 594 -12.92 4.01 11.37
CA HIS A 594 -12.97 5.48 11.37
C HIS A 594 -13.48 6.05 12.70
N GLN A 595 -13.37 5.30 13.81
CA GLN A 595 -13.83 5.75 15.13
C GLN A 595 -12.69 5.93 16.14
N GLY A 596 -11.47 6.26 15.70
CA GLY A 596 -10.33 6.49 16.59
C GLY A 596 -9.00 5.98 16.04
N THR A 597 -9.07 5.02 15.12
CA THR A 597 -7.95 4.53 14.32
C THR A 597 -7.16 5.69 13.71
N VAL A 598 -5.84 5.61 13.75
CA VAL A 598 -4.91 6.58 13.15
C VAL A 598 -4.70 6.25 11.69
N TRP A 599 -4.82 7.26 10.84
CA TRP A 599 -4.49 7.18 9.42
C TRP A 599 -3.27 8.06 9.10
N PRO A 600 -2.26 7.56 8.35
CA PRO A 600 -1.08 8.36 7.99
C PRO A 600 -1.35 9.40 6.90
N TRP A 601 -2.13 9.06 5.86
CA TRP A 601 -2.28 9.93 4.69
C TRP A 601 -2.79 11.37 5.00
N PRO A 602 -3.69 11.62 5.98
CA PRO A 602 -4.10 12.99 6.34
C PRO A 602 -2.96 13.85 6.92
N ALA A 603 -1.84 13.24 7.33
CA ALA A 603 -0.67 13.98 7.82
C ALA A 603 -0.12 14.95 6.76
N GLY A 604 -0.23 14.63 5.47
CA GLY A 604 0.18 15.54 4.40
C GLY A 604 -0.69 16.81 4.37
N ALA A 605 -2.01 16.67 4.49
CA ALA A 605 -2.92 17.81 4.59
C ALA A 605 -2.73 18.59 5.89
N TYR A 606 -2.44 17.91 7.01
CA TYR A 606 -2.04 18.57 8.25
C TYR A 606 -0.79 19.43 8.07
N MET A 607 0.25 18.92 7.39
CA MET A 607 1.46 19.72 7.15
C MET A 607 1.21 20.89 6.20
N ASP A 608 0.39 20.74 5.15
CA ASP A 608 -0.06 21.87 4.31
C ASP A 608 -0.67 22.98 5.20
N ALA A 609 -1.57 22.60 6.11
CA ALA A 609 -2.26 23.52 7.00
C ALA A 609 -1.32 24.17 8.04
N VAL A 610 -0.37 23.40 8.59
CA VAL A 610 0.66 23.91 9.51
C VAL A 610 1.53 24.94 8.80
N ILE A 611 2.03 24.65 7.59
CA ILE A 611 2.87 25.60 6.84
C ILE A 611 2.09 26.87 6.48
N LYS A 612 0.83 26.73 6.05
CA LYS A 612 -0.04 27.87 5.70
C LYS A 612 -0.35 28.80 6.87
N THR A 613 -0.41 28.26 8.08
CA THR A 613 -0.76 29.01 9.30
C THR A 613 0.43 29.35 10.19
N ALA A 614 1.61 28.81 9.89
CA ALA A 614 2.84 29.02 10.64
C ALA A 614 3.21 30.51 10.71
N ARG A 615 3.36 31.02 11.94
CA ARG A 615 3.95 32.34 12.19
C ARG A 615 5.46 32.27 12.41
N THR A 616 5.97 31.08 12.72
CA THR A 616 7.37 30.81 13.03
C THR A 616 7.74 29.41 12.53
N PRO A 617 9.00 29.14 12.17
CA PRO A 617 9.46 27.80 11.79
C PRO A 617 9.23 26.73 12.87
N LYS A 618 9.10 27.12 14.14
CA LYS A 618 8.88 26.21 15.27
C LYS A 618 7.64 25.32 15.09
N SER A 619 6.52 25.82 14.55
CA SER A 619 5.32 24.98 14.38
C SER A 619 5.53 23.86 13.37
N VAL A 620 6.29 24.13 12.31
CA VAL A 620 6.67 23.13 11.30
C VAL A 620 7.63 22.11 11.91
N ARG A 621 8.62 22.58 12.67
CA ARG A 621 9.55 21.71 13.42
C ARG A 621 8.82 20.78 14.37
N ASP A 622 7.93 21.30 15.20
CA ASP A 622 7.21 20.52 16.22
C ASP A 622 6.32 19.45 15.54
N ALA A 623 5.64 19.80 14.43
CA ALA A 623 4.86 18.86 13.64
C ALA A 623 5.72 17.78 12.99
N LEU A 624 6.87 18.15 12.41
CA LEU A 624 7.80 17.22 11.78
C LEU A 624 8.43 16.26 12.81
N ASN A 625 8.81 16.77 13.98
CA ASN A 625 9.32 15.97 15.09
C ASN A 625 8.27 14.97 15.59
N MET A 626 7.01 15.41 15.73
CA MET A 626 5.91 14.52 16.13
C MET A 626 5.77 13.37 15.14
N LEU A 627 5.77 13.65 13.83
CA LEU A 627 5.62 12.64 12.77
C LEU A 627 6.90 11.86 12.46
N THR A 628 8.01 12.14 13.14
CA THR A 628 9.30 11.47 12.84
C THR A 628 9.24 9.95 12.94
N PRO A 629 8.54 9.34 13.93
CA PRO A 629 8.44 7.88 14.03
C PRO A 629 7.83 7.20 12.80
N LEU A 630 6.96 7.90 12.05
CA LEU A 630 6.45 7.40 10.77
C LEU A 630 7.57 7.17 9.74
N PHE A 631 8.64 7.98 9.78
CA PHE A 631 9.77 7.94 8.84
C PHE A 631 11.00 7.20 9.40
N THR A 632 10.91 6.68 10.62
CA THR A 632 12.00 5.94 11.28
C THR A 632 11.50 4.58 11.77
N SER A 633 11.07 4.48 13.03
CA SER A 633 10.75 3.21 13.68
C SER A 633 9.70 2.39 12.93
N HIS A 634 8.69 3.04 12.35
CA HIS A 634 7.64 2.33 11.60
C HIS A 634 8.19 1.56 10.39
N LEU A 635 9.26 2.05 9.75
CA LEU A 635 9.88 1.38 8.60
C LEU A 635 10.51 0.02 8.96
N GLU A 636 10.60 -0.32 10.25
CA GLU A 636 11.18 -1.56 10.78
C GLU A 636 10.18 -2.50 11.48
N GLU A 637 8.90 -2.13 11.67
CA GLU A 637 7.96 -2.84 12.55
C GLU A 637 6.97 -3.80 11.85
N ALA A 638 6.45 -3.40 10.69
CA ALA A 638 5.43 -4.16 9.93
C ALA A 638 5.93 -4.49 8.52
N GLY A 639 5.41 -3.82 7.48
CA GLY A 639 5.98 -3.90 6.14
C GLY A 639 7.33 -3.20 6.10
N LEU A 640 8.42 -3.95 6.02
CA LEU A 640 9.77 -3.40 6.08
C LEU A 640 10.01 -2.41 4.92
N GLY A 641 10.37 -1.18 5.27
CA GLY A 641 10.53 -0.07 4.33
C GLY A 641 9.23 0.47 3.73
N SER A 642 8.07 0.12 4.30
CA SER A 642 6.74 0.49 3.78
C SER A 642 5.90 1.22 4.83
N MET A 643 4.96 2.06 4.35
CA MET A 643 3.97 2.69 5.21
C MET A 643 2.71 1.84 5.29
N SER A 644 2.28 1.53 6.52
CA SER A 644 1.03 0.81 6.76
C SER A 644 -0.20 1.68 6.48
N GLU A 645 -1.33 1.00 6.28
CA GLU A 645 -2.61 1.65 6.05
C GLU A 645 -3.11 2.43 7.28
N ILE A 646 -3.08 1.79 8.45
CA ILE A 646 -3.62 2.33 9.69
C ILE A 646 -2.79 1.93 10.90
N PHE A 647 -2.99 2.65 12.01
CA PHE A 647 -2.41 2.35 13.32
C PHE A 647 -3.51 2.43 14.39
N ASP A 648 -3.34 1.70 15.49
CA ASP A 648 -4.25 1.82 16.63
C ASP A 648 -4.24 3.25 17.20
N GLY A 649 -5.39 3.73 17.66
CA GLY A 649 -5.60 5.07 18.23
C GLY A 649 -4.84 5.31 19.53
N GLN A 650 -4.67 4.25 20.33
CA GLN A 650 -3.93 4.29 21.59
C GLN A 650 -2.47 3.86 21.43
N GLU A 651 -1.60 4.32 22.33
CA GLU A 651 -0.24 3.82 22.45
C GLU A 651 -0.24 2.30 22.73
N PRO A 652 0.70 1.52 22.16
CA PRO A 652 1.88 1.95 21.40
C PRO A 652 1.62 2.21 19.90
N HIS A 653 0.36 2.38 19.48
CA HIS A 653 -0.03 2.60 18.08
C HIS A 653 0.38 1.45 17.15
N THR A 654 -0.01 0.22 17.46
CA THR A 654 0.37 -0.93 16.63
C THR A 654 -0.10 -0.74 15.18
N PRO A 655 0.75 -0.99 14.16
CA PRO A 655 0.37 -0.89 12.75
C PRO A 655 -0.61 -1.99 12.34
N GLY A 656 -1.45 -1.71 11.35
CA GLY A 656 -2.37 -2.69 10.77
C GLY A 656 -2.95 -2.26 9.43
N GLY A 657 -4.03 -2.94 9.05
CA GLY A 657 -4.51 -2.89 7.67
C GLY A 657 -3.48 -3.52 6.74
N CYS A 658 -3.38 -3.01 5.52
CA CYS A 658 -2.35 -3.43 4.56
C CYS A 658 -0.96 -2.92 5.00
N ILE A 659 0.08 -3.71 4.75
CA ILE A 659 1.44 -3.38 5.23
C ILE A 659 2.12 -2.28 4.40
N ALA A 660 1.64 -2.06 3.17
CA ALA A 660 2.17 -1.10 2.21
C ALA A 660 1.00 -0.43 1.48
N GLN A 661 0.75 0.84 1.77
CA GLN A 661 -0.41 1.59 1.29
C GLN A 661 -0.02 2.82 0.46
N ALA A 662 -0.58 2.95 -0.75
CA ALA A 662 -0.20 3.91 -1.77
C ALA A 662 -0.36 5.37 -1.33
N TRP A 663 -1.55 5.75 -0.85
CA TRP A 663 -1.78 7.13 -0.36
C TRP A 663 -0.97 7.50 0.88
N SER A 664 -0.67 6.55 1.78
CA SER A 664 0.17 6.79 2.96
C SER A 664 1.60 7.08 2.53
N SER A 665 2.19 6.22 1.69
CA SER A 665 3.55 6.39 1.16
C SER A 665 3.68 7.65 0.27
N ALA A 666 2.68 7.93 -0.55
CA ALA A 666 2.69 9.10 -1.43
C ALA A 666 2.54 10.42 -0.66
N GLU A 667 1.63 10.51 0.31
CA GLU A 667 1.47 11.70 1.14
C GLU A 667 2.68 11.90 2.07
N ALA A 668 3.32 10.82 2.54
CA ALA A 668 4.57 10.88 3.30
C ALA A 668 5.69 11.55 2.48
N LEU A 669 5.91 11.14 1.22
CA LEU A 669 6.88 11.80 0.34
C LEU A 669 6.49 13.26 0.06
N ARG A 670 5.22 13.52 -0.27
CA ARG A 670 4.73 14.87 -0.57
C ARG A 670 4.94 15.81 0.62
N LEU A 671 4.65 15.35 1.83
CA LEU A 671 4.84 16.08 3.08
C LEU A 671 6.30 16.52 3.24
N LEU A 672 7.26 15.60 3.11
CA LEU A 672 8.67 15.95 3.28
C LEU A 672 9.17 16.90 2.19
N LEU A 673 8.73 16.72 0.94
CA LEU A 673 9.04 17.64 -0.16
C LEU A 673 8.49 19.05 0.09
N LEU A 674 7.29 19.15 0.67
CA LEU A 674 6.68 20.41 1.06
C LEU A 674 7.50 21.13 2.15
N VAL A 675 7.94 20.40 3.18
CA VAL A 675 8.80 20.96 4.23
C VAL A 675 10.14 21.42 3.64
N LYS A 676 10.77 20.60 2.79
CA LYS A 676 12.02 20.96 2.10
C LYS A 676 11.88 22.24 1.28
N GLN A 677 10.75 22.40 0.58
CA GLN A 677 10.48 23.55 -0.27
C GLN A 677 10.22 24.84 0.52
N TYR A 678 9.39 24.78 1.56
CA TYR A 678 8.90 25.99 2.24
C TYR A 678 9.59 26.29 3.58
N ASN A 679 10.32 25.32 4.17
CA ASN A 679 11.02 25.45 5.45
C ASN A 679 12.40 24.76 5.41
N THR A 680 13.24 25.17 4.46
CA THR A 680 14.51 24.50 4.13
C THR A 680 15.47 24.35 5.32
N GLU A 681 15.53 25.32 6.22
CA GLU A 681 16.42 25.24 7.40
C GLU A 681 15.94 24.20 8.42
N GLU A 682 14.63 24.07 8.64
CA GLU A 682 14.07 23.02 9.50
C GLU A 682 14.21 21.64 8.86
N TRP A 683 14.07 21.55 7.53
CA TRP A 683 14.38 20.34 6.77
C TRP A 683 15.83 19.87 6.99
N LYS A 684 16.82 20.76 6.78
CA LYS A 684 18.24 20.43 6.98
C LYS A 684 18.51 19.98 8.40
N ARG A 685 18.00 20.72 9.39
CA ARG A 685 18.13 20.37 10.81
C ARG A 685 17.56 18.97 11.11
N TRP A 686 16.36 18.68 10.61
CA TRP A 686 15.71 17.40 10.82
C TRP A 686 16.52 16.26 10.19
N LEU A 687 16.98 16.44 8.95
CA LEU A 687 17.82 15.46 8.25
C LEU A 687 19.14 15.19 9.00
N GLU A 688 19.81 16.24 9.49
CA GLU A 688 21.02 16.08 10.32
C GLU A 688 20.73 15.34 11.64
N THR A 689 19.53 15.52 12.20
CA THR A 689 19.11 14.84 13.45
C THR A 689 18.87 13.36 13.19
N LEU A 690 18.20 13.02 12.09
CA LEU A 690 18.03 11.63 11.66
C LEU A 690 19.38 10.93 11.48
N GLN A 691 20.31 11.53 10.73
CA GLN A 691 21.63 10.96 10.47
C GLN A 691 22.49 10.76 11.73
N LYS A 692 22.24 11.51 12.80
CA LYS A 692 22.96 11.39 14.08
C LYS A 692 22.36 10.33 15.00
N ASN A 693 21.04 10.23 15.02
CA ASN A 693 20.31 9.40 15.98
C ASN A 693 20.00 8.01 15.44
N ASP A 694 19.92 7.86 14.12
CA ASP A 694 19.55 6.60 13.48
C ASP A 694 20.78 6.04 12.76
N ARG A 695 21.52 5.16 13.45
CA ARG A 695 22.70 4.50 12.85
C ARG A 695 22.31 3.41 11.85
N ASP A 696 21.04 2.99 11.86
CA ASP A 696 20.52 1.85 11.12
C ASP A 696 19.78 2.25 9.83
N ILE A 697 19.40 3.53 9.68
CA ILE A 697 19.03 4.12 8.38
C ILE A 697 20.31 4.55 7.66
N ARG A 698 20.98 3.61 6.98
CA ARG A 698 22.04 3.86 5.98
C ARG A 698 21.65 3.37 4.58
#